data_AF-A0A1A9CV81-F1
#
_entry.id   AF-A0A1A9CV81-F1
#
_cell.length_a   1.000
_cell.length_b   1.000
_cell.length_c   1.000
_cell.angle_alpha   90.00
_cell.angle_beta   90.00
_cell.angle_gamma   90.00
#
_symmetry.space_group_name_H-M   'P 1'
#
loop_
_entity.id
_entity.type
_entity.pdbx_description
1 polymer ?
#
loop_
_entity_poly.entity_id
_entity_poly.type
_entity_poly.pdbx_seq_one_letter_code
_entity_poly.pdbx_strand_id
1 'polypeptide(L)'
;MEPTPEQSPHHVYPDHWEADVVLRDGGTARIRPITADDAERLVHFYEQVSDESKYYRFFAPYPRLSAKDVHRFTHHDYVDRVGLAVTVGGEFIATVRYDRIDAQGRPASAPADEAEVAFLVQDAHQGRGVASALLEHIAAVARERGIRRFAAEVLPANNKMIKVFRDAGYTQRRSFEDGSVHLTLDLEPTAESLAVQRGREQRAEARSVQRLLAPGSVAVVGAGRVPGGVGRTVLRNLLGSGFTGRTYAVNRSFAPERTEIDGVPAHRSVGEIGERVDLAILAVPADRVPEAVRDCGEHGVRGLVVLSAGYAERGAEGRERQRELVRQARSYGMRIIGPNAFGIINTADTVRLNASLAPESPAAGRIGLFTQSGAIGIAVLSGLHRRGAGLSTFISAGNRADLSGNDFLQYWFEDQDTDVALLYLESFGNPRKFHRLARRTAALKPVVVVKGARHSGSTPPGHAVPVSRVPDATVSALLRQAGVIRVDTVTEMVDVGLLLADQPLPDGPRVAILGNSESLGLLTYDACLAEGLRPRPPRDLTTEAEPRDFRDALAAALADPTCDAVIVTAIPWVGENGEAHTGDGEVLAAALREAAATGPAKPVAVVHVEMGGLAHALSAATSTATPPGPVPHPAPAPGGTPGPAGTPGPDGAAVPPGAREASPGTPASGTPGRTASGTRRDPAGAPSGPAGGLPRSPETTPRPPTRGAVGPIPAYPAAERAVRALSEAVKYARWRRQAATPGKVPECLDETIDEQAAAARVTALLGPDPDPRGRPLTHQEAAGLLGLYGIEVRPGIPAPDVEAAVAAAARLGYPVALKTTAPHLRHRPDLGGVRLDLVDEGALRRAYGELTDLLGTPAELRPVVQAMAPRGVDTVLRASIDASAGAVLSFGLSGAPSELLGDTAHRLVPATDRDAAELIRSIRAAPLLFGWRGSSPADTAALEELVLRVSRLVDDHPEVVSVDLEPVVVATRGLAVLGAGIRLAPPPARDDLGPRRLPSY
;
A
#
# COMPACT_ATOMS: atom_id res chain seq x y z
N MET A 1 -15.71 57.47 31.95
CA MET A 1 -14.95 57.23 30.71
C MET A 1 -14.52 55.78 30.77
N GLU A 2 -15.38 54.89 30.26
CA GLU A 2 -15.09 53.45 30.19
C GLU A 2 -13.92 53.21 29.24
N PRO A 3 -13.01 52.27 29.56
CA PRO A 3 -11.95 51.89 28.65
C PRO A 3 -12.55 51.13 27.47
N THR A 4 -12.17 51.56 26.27
CA THR A 4 -12.52 50.93 25.00
C THR A 4 -11.94 49.51 24.96
N PRO A 5 -12.68 48.49 24.49
CA PRO A 5 -12.15 47.13 24.38
C PRO A 5 -11.04 47.12 23.33
N GLU A 6 -9.80 46.88 23.77
CA GLU A 6 -8.68 46.56 22.89
C GLU A 6 -9.04 45.33 22.07
N GLN A 7 -9.01 45.50 20.75
CA GLN A 7 -9.19 44.44 19.77
C GLN A 7 -8.10 43.39 20.02
N SER A 8 -8.48 42.24 20.58
CA SER A 8 -7.60 41.08 20.66
C SER A 8 -7.15 40.70 19.25
N PRO A 9 -5.86 40.40 19.01
CA PRO A 9 -5.41 39.95 17.70
C PRO A 9 -6.19 38.67 17.35
N HIS A 10 -7.00 38.71 16.30
CA HIS A 10 -7.72 37.55 15.81
C HIS A 10 -6.68 36.51 15.34
N HIS A 11 -6.37 35.54 16.20
CA HIS A 11 -5.53 34.40 15.83
C HIS A 11 -6.24 33.61 14.72
N VAL A 12 -5.57 33.44 13.58
CA VAL A 12 -6.12 32.74 12.40
C VAL A 12 -6.36 31.28 12.75
N TYR A 13 -7.56 30.78 12.46
CA TYR A 13 -7.93 29.39 12.70
C TYR A 13 -7.04 28.44 11.89
N PRO A 14 -6.40 27.43 12.53
CA PRO A 14 -5.47 26.54 11.84
C PRO A 14 -6.20 25.37 11.16
N ASP A 15 -6.80 25.63 10.00
CA ASP A 15 -7.55 24.64 9.20
C ASP A 15 -6.75 23.35 8.92
N HIS A 16 -5.42 23.46 8.75
CA HIS A 16 -4.53 22.32 8.46
C HIS A 16 -4.36 21.36 9.63
N TRP A 17 -4.84 21.71 10.83
CA TRP A 17 -4.90 20.82 11.98
C TRP A 17 -6.14 19.94 11.97
N GLU A 18 -7.12 20.17 11.10
CA GLU A 18 -8.27 19.27 11.02
C GLU A 18 -7.90 17.93 10.37
N ALA A 19 -8.50 16.85 10.88
CA ALA A 19 -8.27 15.51 10.34
C ALA A 19 -9.42 14.56 10.62
N ASP A 20 -9.74 13.70 9.65
CA ASP A 20 -10.53 12.50 9.92
C ASP A 20 -9.59 11.37 10.33
N VAL A 21 -9.93 10.63 11.37
CA VAL A 21 -9.12 9.53 11.89
C VAL A 21 -9.91 8.24 11.96
N VAL A 22 -9.24 7.10 11.78
CA VAL A 22 -9.84 5.79 12.01
C VAL A 22 -9.56 5.36 13.44
N LEU A 23 -10.63 5.08 14.17
CA LEU A 23 -10.60 4.60 15.54
C LEU A 23 -10.29 3.10 15.61
N ARG A 24 -9.86 2.62 16.77
CA ARG A 24 -9.48 1.22 17.00
C ARG A 24 -10.59 0.25 16.67
N ASP A 25 -11.82 0.68 16.86
CA ASP A 25 -12.98 -0.16 16.58
C ASP A 25 -13.22 -0.28 15.07
N GLY A 26 -12.74 0.65 14.24
CA GLY A 26 -12.88 0.72 12.77
C GLY A 26 -13.82 1.83 12.29
N GLY A 27 -14.41 2.63 13.19
CA GLY A 27 -15.22 3.80 12.82
C GLY A 27 -14.37 5.06 12.62
N THR A 28 -14.95 6.11 12.06
CA THR A 28 -14.27 7.41 11.92
C THR A 28 -14.63 8.41 13.01
N ALA A 29 -13.76 9.39 13.20
CA ALA A 29 -14.05 10.60 13.96
C ALA A 29 -13.28 11.79 13.38
N ARG A 30 -13.77 13.00 13.57
CA ARG A 30 -13.09 14.24 13.16
C ARG A 30 -12.31 14.81 14.35
N ILE A 31 -11.04 15.13 14.17
CA ILE A 31 -10.25 15.95 15.09
C ILE A 31 -10.19 17.35 14.51
N ARG A 32 -10.50 18.38 15.31
CA ARG A 32 -10.34 19.78 14.92
C ARG A 32 -10.01 20.69 16.10
N PRO A 33 -9.42 21.88 15.88
CA PRO A 33 -9.30 22.90 16.91
C PRO A 33 -10.65 23.29 17.51
N ILE A 34 -10.65 23.58 18.82
CA ILE A 34 -11.81 24.11 19.55
C ILE A 34 -11.90 25.62 19.32
N THR A 35 -13.09 26.11 18.99
CA THR A 35 -13.37 27.54 18.80
C THR A 35 -14.24 28.10 19.93
N ALA A 36 -14.38 29.42 19.99
CA ALA A 36 -15.26 30.09 20.94
C ALA A 36 -16.73 29.64 20.82
N ASP A 37 -17.17 29.27 19.61
CA ASP A 37 -18.54 28.82 19.30
C ASP A 37 -18.85 27.41 19.86
N ASP A 38 -17.85 26.69 20.35
CA ASP A 38 -18.03 25.35 20.92
C ASP A 38 -18.46 25.35 22.39
N ALA A 39 -18.73 26.53 22.98
CA ALA A 39 -19.08 26.65 24.40
C ALA A 39 -20.24 25.73 24.80
N GLU A 40 -21.33 25.73 24.03
CA GLU A 40 -22.50 24.88 24.31
C GLU A 40 -22.19 23.40 24.09
N ARG A 41 -21.45 23.05 23.02
CA ARG A 41 -21.05 21.66 22.73
C ARG A 41 -20.16 21.09 23.83
N LEU A 42 -19.24 21.91 24.36
CA LEU A 42 -18.36 21.53 25.45
C LEU A 42 -19.16 21.25 26.74
N VAL A 43 -20.13 22.11 27.06
CA VAL A 43 -21.01 21.91 28.23
C VAL A 43 -21.83 20.63 28.07
N HIS A 44 -22.45 20.42 26.90
CA HIS A 44 -23.24 19.22 26.63
C HIS A 44 -22.40 17.93 26.74
N PHE A 45 -21.20 17.93 26.15
CA PHE A 45 -20.24 16.83 26.33
C PHE A 45 -19.89 16.60 27.79
N TYR A 46 -19.62 17.66 28.55
CA TYR A 46 -19.24 17.55 29.96
C TYR A 46 -20.33 16.91 30.82
N GLU A 47 -21.60 17.18 30.53
CA GLU A 47 -22.74 16.58 31.21
C GLU A 47 -22.84 15.07 31.00
N GLN A 48 -22.36 14.57 29.86
CA GLN A 48 -22.36 13.15 29.51
C GLN A 48 -21.14 12.37 30.04
N VAL A 49 -20.15 13.05 30.63
CA VAL A 49 -18.98 12.41 31.25
C VAL A 49 -19.31 11.99 32.68
N SER A 50 -18.86 10.80 33.08
CA SER A 50 -19.05 10.29 34.44
C SER A 50 -18.31 11.13 35.49
N ASP A 51 -18.82 11.14 36.72
CA ASP A 51 -18.19 11.83 37.84
C ASP A 51 -16.79 11.26 38.15
N GLU A 52 -16.57 9.97 37.91
CA GLU A 52 -15.25 9.34 38.03
C GLU A 52 -14.26 9.92 37.01
N SER A 53 -14.65 10.00 35.74
CA SER A 53 -13.81 10.58 34.69
C SER A 53 -13.52 12.08 34.93
N LYS A 54 -14.49 12.83 35.49
CA LYS A 54 -14.29 14.22 35.94
C LYS A 54 -13.31 14.29 37.11
N TYR A 55 -13.46 13.45 38.12
CA TYR A 55 -12.57 13.39 39.28
C TYR A 55 -11.12 13.08 38.87
N TYR A 56 -10.91 12.11 37.98
CA TYR A 56 -9.57 11.81 37.47
C TYR A 56 -8.93 12.95 36.66
N ARG A 57 -9.73 13.85 36.08
CA ARG A 57 -9.25 14.98 35.28
C ARG A 57 -8.92 16.21 36.12
N PHE A 58 -9.73 16.51 37.14
CA PHE A 58 -9.61 17.74 37.94
C PHE A 58 -9.10 17.51 39.35
N PHE A 59 -8.89 16.25 39.75
CA PHE A 59 -8.43 15.83 41.08
C PHE A 59 -9.36 16.27 42.24
N ALA A 60 -10.57 16.70 41.92
CA ALA A 60 -11.59 17.15 42.86
C ALA A 60 -13.00 16.91 42.28
N PRO A 61 -14.05 16.85 43.13
CA PRO A 61 -15.43 16.83 42.66
C PRO A 61 -15.73 18.07 41.81
N TYR A 62 -15.94 17.86 40.51
CA TYR A 62 -16.14 18.94 39.52
C TYR A 62 -17.43 18.71 38.72
N PRO A 63 -18.61 18.79 39.33
CA PRO A 63 -19.86 18.31 38.71
C PRO A 63 -20.28 19.11 37.47
N ARG A 64 -19.95 20.42 37.42
CA ARG A 64 -20.27 21.33 36.31
C ARG A 64 -19.10 22.27 36.03
N LEU A 65 -19.00 22.75 34.79
CA LEU A 65 -18.04 23.78 34.40
C LEU A 65 -18.57 25.17 34.79
N SER A 66 -17.73 26.03 35.36
CA SER A 66 -18.07 27.44 35.56
C SER A 66 -17.99 28.20 34.24
N ALA A 67 -18.65 29.37 34.13
CA ALA A 67 -18.56 30.22 32.94
C ALA A 67 -17.10 30.60 32.60
N LYS A 68 -16.25 30.75 33.64
CA LYS A 68 -14.81 31.02 33.49
C LYS A 68 -14.07 29.83 32.88
N ASP A 69 -14.42 28.61 33.28
CA ASP A 69 -13.80 27.40 32.71
C ASP A 69 -14.22 27.21 31.27
N VAL A 70 -15.52 27.38 30.97
CA VAL A 70 -16.02 27.28 29.59
C VAL A 70 -15.26 28.27 28.70
N HIS A 71 -15.13 29.53 29.12
CA HIS A 71 -14.36 30.52 28.38
C HIS A 71 -12.89 30.11 28.20
N ARG A 72 -12.20 29.72 29.29
CA ARG A 72 -10.80 29.24 29.24
C ARG A 72 -10.63 28.04 28.31
N PHE A 73 -11.64 27.19 28.21
CA PHE A 73 -11.60 25.92 27.50
C PHE A 73 -12.07 26.02 26.05
N THR A 74 -12.50 27.20 25.59
CA THR A 74 -12.89 27.45 24.19
C THR A 74 -12.09 28.57 23.52
N HIS A 75 -11.53 29.51 24.30
CA HIS A 75 -10.74 30.64 23.80
C HIS A 75 -9.24 30.33 23.86
N HIS A 76 -8.73 29.75 22.78
CA HIS A 76 -7.32 29.36 22.60
C HIS A 76 -6.63 30.32 21.62
N ASP A 77 -5.34 30.59 21.82
CA ASP A 77 -4.53 31.45 20.92
C ASP A 77 -3.87 30.67 19.77
N TYR A 78 -3.96 29.33 19.80
CA TYR A 78 -3.36 28.41 18.85
C TYR A 78 -1.81 28.44 18.79
N VAL A 79 -1.16 29.00 19.82
CA VAL A 79 0.30 29.15 19.94
C VAL A 79 0.82 28.60 21.26
N ASP A 80 0.40 29.18 22.38
CA ASP A 80 0.80 28.82 23.74
C ASP A 80 -0.30 28.02 24.45
N ARG A 81 -1.55 28.28 24.06
CA ARG A 81 -2.72 27.52 24.50
C ARG A 81 -3.41 26.93 23.28
N VAL A 82 -3.49 25.60 23.23
CA VAL A 82 -4.15 24.87 22.14
C VAL A 82 -5.16 23.88 22.69
N GLY A 83 -6.34 23.86 22.10
CA GLY A 83 -7.36 22.85 22.37
C GLY A 83 -7.86 22.19 21.11
N LEU A 84 -7.99 20.86 21.14
CA LEU A 84 -8.57 20.06 20.07
C LEU A 84 -9.75 19.25 20.62
N ALA A 85 -10.78 19.10 19.80
CA ALA A 85 -11.92 18.22 20.06
C ALA A 85 -11.97 17.08 19.04
N VAL A 86 -12.46 15.93 19.50
CA VAL A 86 -12.87 14.82 18.64
C VAL A 86 -14.38 14.83 18.54
N THR A 87 -14.90 14.78 17.32
CA THR A 87 -16.34 14.79 17.07
C THR A 87 -16.84 13.60 16.26
N VAL A 88 -18.06 13.17 16.56
CA VAL A 88 -18.87 12.20 15.81
C VAL A 88 -20.30 12.72 15.79
N GLY A 89 -20.92 12.82 14.62
CA GLY A 89 -22.21 13.48 14.39
C GLY A 89 -22.16 14.99 14.65
N GLY A 90 -20.96 15.59 14.69
CA GLY A 90 -20.76 16.97 15.15
C GLY A 90 -20.67 17.11 16.68
N GLU A 91 -21.00 16.07 17.45
CA GLU A 91 -20.96 16.10 18.91
C GLU A 91 -19.55 15.79 19.44
N PHE A 92 -19.17 16.45 20.52
CA PHE A 92 -17.89 16.21 21.19
C PHE A 92 -17.91 14.86 21.89
N ILE A 93 -16.91 14.02 21.61
CA ILE A 93 -16.71 12.73 22.28
C ILE A 93 -15.42 12.70 23.12
N ALA A 94 -14.51 13.63 22.86
CA ALA A 94 -13.30 13.83 23.63
C ALA A 94 -12.70 15.22 23.38
N THR A 95 -11.90 15.71 24.33
CA THR A 95 -11.09 16.92 24.20
C THR A 95 -9.68 16.68 24.69
N VAL A 96 -8.71 17.41 24.12
CA VAL A 96 -7.35 17.54 24.61
C VAL A 96 -6.93 18.98 24.57
N ARG A 97 -6.15 19.42 25.56
CA ARG A 97 -5.56 20.75 25.57
C ARG A 97 -4.12 20.69 26.04
N TYR A 98 -3.31 21.63 25.59
CA TYR A 98 -2.07 21.98 26.28
C TYR A 98 -1.97 23.48 26.56
N ASP A 99 -1.29 23.81 27.66
CA ASP A 99 -0.84 25.16 28.02
C ASP A 99 0.70 25.12 28.09
N ARG A 100 1.41 26.03 27.41
CA ARG A 100 2.89 26.14 27.50
C ARG A 100 3.31 26.59 28.90
N ILE A 101 4.35 25.96 29.45
CA ILE A 101 4.82 26.18 30.82
C ILE A 101 6.33 26.45 30.88
N ASP A 102 6.76 27.17 31.92
CA ASP A 102 8.17 27.28 32.32
C ASP A 102 8.62 26.05 33.11
N ALA A 103 9.90 25.99 33.48
CA ALA A 103 10.48 24.90 34.26
C ALA A 103 9.89 24.77 35.69
N GLN A 104 9.06 25.74 36.12
CA GLN A 104 8.35 25.74 37.40
C GLN A 104 6.85 25.46 37.23
N GLY A 105 6.40 25.08 36.03
CA GLY A 105 5.00 24.76 35.74
C GLY A 105 4.07 25.96 35.59
N ARG A 106 4.60 27.18 35.44
CA ARG A 106 3.78 28.39 35.28
C ARG A 106 3.56 28.71 33.80
N PRO A 107 2.41 29.31 33.41
CA PRO A 107 2.15 29.70 32.03
C PRO A 107 3.29 30.54 31.44
N ALA A 108 3.77 30.15 30.27
CA ALA A 108 4.90 30.78 29.58
C ALA A 108 4.66 30.90 28.07
N SER A 109 5.52 31.66 27.41
CA SER A 109 5.58 31.78 25.94
C SER A 109 6.96 31.30 25.45
N ALA A 110 7.15 31.25 24.12
CA ALA A 110 8.48 30.98 23.54
C ALA A 110 9.56 31.88 24.18
N PRO A 111 10.77 31.37 24.50
CA PRO A 111 11.38 30.13 23.99
C PRO A 111 11.19 28.88 24.88
N ALA A 112 10.30 28.90 25.88
CA ALA A 112 10.01 27.70 26.67
C ALA A 112 9.52 26.56 25.77
N ASP A 113 10.00 25.33 25.96
CA ASP A 113 9.72 24.19 25.08
C ASP A 113 8.95 23.04 25.77
N GLU A 114 8.33 23.33 26.91
CA GLU A 114 7.47 22.41 27.66
C GLU A 114 6.01 22.87 27.68
N ALA A 115 5.08 21.92 27.69
CA ALA A 115 3.65 22.21 27.86
C ALA A 115 2.96 21.18 28.77
N GLU A 116 2.04 21.65 29.62
CA GLU A 116 1.17 20.78 30.39
C GLU A 116 0.03 20.30 29.50
N VAL A 117 -0.17 18.98 29.39
CA VAL A 117 -1.20 18.38 28.52
C VAL A 117 -2.28 17.67 29.34
N ALA A 118 -3.54 17.80 28.92
CA ALA A 118 -4.64 17.16 29.61
C ALA A 118 -5.79 16.73 28.69
N PHE A 119 -6.42 15.60 29.03
CA PHE A 119 -7.39 14.88 28.19
C PHE A 119 -8.69 14.63 28.93
N LEU A 120 -9.81 14.66 28.22
CA LEU A 120 -11.10 14.20 28.71
C LEU A 120 -11.79 13.38 27.60
N VAL A 121 -12.23 12.16 27.91
CA VAL A 121 -12.90 11.26 26.96
C VAL A 121 -14.19 10.76 27.58
N GLN A 122 -15.30 10.89 26.86
CA GLN A 122 -16.59 10.36 27.29
C GLN A 122 -16.55 8.85 27.48
N ASP A 123 -17.13 8.35 28.55
CA ASP A 123 -17.05 6.94 28.97
C ASP A 123 -17.52 5.97 27.88
N ALA A 124 -18.61 6.30 27.16
CA ALA A 124 -19.14 5.51 26.05
C ALA A 124 -18.17 5.38 24.85
N HIS A 125 -17.17 6.26 24.77
CA HIS A 125 -16.16 6.28 23.71
C HIS A 125 -14.77 5.79 24.18
N GLN A 126 -14.62 5.41 25.45
CA GLN A 126 -13.39 4.81 25.95
C GLN A 126 -13.12 3.44 25.29
N GLY A 127 -11.85 3.05 25.19
CA GLY A 127 -11.45 1.79 24.55
C GLY A 127 -11.44 1.82 23.02
N ARG A 128 -12.03 2.83 22.38
CA ARG A 128 -12.02 3.04 20.92
C ARG A 128 -10.72 3.65 20.38
N GLY A 129 -9.71 3.89 21.23
CA GLY A 129 -8.43 4.47 20.83
C GLY A 129 -8.44 5.99 20.60
N VAL A 130 -9.50 6.68 21.06
CA VAL A 130 -9.68 8.14 20.92
C VAL A 130 -8.55 8.93 21.59
N ALA A 131 -8.21 8.60 22.85
CA ALA A 131 -7.12 9.26 23.58
C ALA A 131 -5.76 9.13 22.87
N SER A 132 -5.46 7.95 22.32
CA SER A 132 -4.23 7.71 21.56
C SER A 132 -4.18 8.55 20.28
N ALA A 133 -5.30 8.63 19.54
CA ALA A 133 -5.38 9.48 18.35
C ALA A 133 -5.21 10.97 18.69
N LEU A 134 -5.85 11.43 19.77
CA LEU A 134 -5.67 12.79 20.28
C LEU A 134 -4.24 13.09 20.69
N LEU A 135 -3.59 12.18 21.43
CA LEU A 135 -2.20 12.35 21.87
C LEU A 135 -1.24 12.45 20.68
N GLU A 136 -1.39 11.56 19.68
CA GLU A 136 -0.60 11.61 18.44
C GLU A 136 -0.78 12.95 17.71
N HIS A 137 -2.02 13.46 17.66
CA HIS A 137 -2.36 14.67 16.92
C HIS A 137 -1.95 15.95 17.65
N ILE A 138 -2.19 16.06 18.96
CA ILE A 138 -1.78 17.21 19.76
C ILE A 138 -0.24 17.28 19.86
N ALA A 139 0.46 16.14 19.91
CA ALA A 139 1.92 16.11 19.90
C ALA A 139 2.48 16.68 18.59
N ALA A 140 1.87 16.34 17.45
CA ALA A 140 2.27 16.91 16.16
C ALA A 140 2.05 18.43 16.11
N VAL A 141 0.91 18.89 16.61
CA VAL A 141 0.59 20.33 16.73
C VAL A 141 1.57 21.05 17.64
N ALA A 142 1.92 20.45 18.78
CA ALA A 142 2.84 21.05 19.75
C ALA A 142 4.27 21.17 19.19
N ARG A 143 4.73 20.16 18.42
CA ARG A 143 6.03 20.24 17.71
C ARG A 143 6.07 21.37 16.69
N GLU A 144 4.99 21.59 15.95
CA GLU A 144 4.87 22.72 15.02
C GLU A 144 4.99 24.08 15.74
N ARG A 145 4.68 24.12 17.04
CA ARG A 145 4.83 25.29 17.92
C ARG A 145 6.11 25.29 18.76
N GLY A 146 7.08 24.42 18.44
CA GLY A 146 8.38 24.37 19.11
C GLY A 146 8.35 23.75 20.51
N ILE A 147 7.30 23.01 20.88
CA ILE A 147 7.26 22.22 22.12
C ILE A 147 8.02 20.91 21.88
N ARG A 148 8.96 20.60 22.78
CA ARG A 148 9.73 19.37 22.79
C ARG A 148 9.23 18.36 23.80
N ARG A 149 8.62 18.80 24.91
CA ARG A 149 8.14 17.91 25.97
C ARG A 149 6.73 18.23 26.43
N PHE A 150 5.94 17.20 26.72
CA PHE A 150 4.73 17.35 27.54
C PHE A 150 4.99 16.93 28.98
N ALA A 151 4.40 17.68 29.90
CA ALA A 151 4.18 17.29 31.29
C ALA A 151 2.70 16.93 31.48
N ALA A 152 2.42 15.86 32.22
CA ALA A 152 1.06 15.48 32.58
C ALA A 152 1.03 14.94 34.01
N GLU A 153 0.07 15.41 34.80
CA GLU A 153 -0.23 14.86 36.12
C GLU A 153 -1.39 13.86 36.01
N VAL A 154 -1.24 12.71 36.63
CA VAL A 154 -2.27 11.66 36.62
C VAL A 154 -2.36 11.03 38.01
N LEU A 155 -3.57 10.85 38.54
CA LEU A 155 -3.76 10.11 39.80
C LEU A 155 -3.30 8.66 39.65
N PRO A 156 -2.62 8.08 40.67
CA PRO A 156 -2.16 6.68 40.63
C PRO A 156 -3.26 5.66 40.33
N ALA A 157 -4.51 5.96 40.71
CA ALA A 157 -5.67 5.11 40.45
C ALA A 157 -6.08 5.06 38.97
N ASN A 158 -5.71 6.05 38.14
CA ASN A 158 -6.09 6.14 36.74
C ASN A 158 -5.17 5.27 35.85
N ASN A 159 -5.24 3.97 36.05
CA ASN A 159 -4.48 2.97 35.31
C ASN A 159 -4.73 3.02 33.79
N LYS A 160 -5.92 3.48 33.36
CA LYS A 160 -6.28 3.63 31.95
C LYS A 160 -5.43 4.71 31.28
N MET A 161 -5.32 5.91 31.86
CA MET A 161 -4.50 6.98 31.30
C MET A 161 -3.01 6.68 31.38
N ILE A 162 -2.53 6.12 32.50
CA ILE A 162 -1.13 5.67 32.64
C ILE A 162 -0.78 4.67 31.53
N LYS A 163 -1.70 3.76 31.20
CA LYS A 163 -1.53 2.83 30.09
C LYS A 163 -1.48 3.53 28.73
N VAL A 164 -2.33 4.54 28.46
CA VAL A 164 -2.29 5.28 27.16
C VAL A 164 -0.94 5.94 26.94
N PHE A 165 -0.38 6.61 27.96
CA PHE A 165 0.93 7.25 27.88
C PHE A 165 2.05 6.23 27.68
N ARG A 166 2.07 5.17 28.49
CA ARG A 166 3.04 4.06 28.34
C ARG A 166 2.96 3.41 26.96
N ASP A 167 1.75 3.06 26.53
CA ASP A 167 1.53 2.38 25.27
C ASP A 167 1.88 3.28 24.08
N ALA A 168 1.97 4.60 24.24
CA ALA A 168 2.37 5.54 23.19
C ALA A 168 3.89 5.55 22.90
N GLY A 169 4.69 4.77 23.66
CA GLY A 169 6.10 4.50 23.33
C GLY A 169 7.07 5.63 23.72
N TYR A 170 6.67 6.47 24.69
CA TYR A 170 7.46 7.60 25.15
C TYR A 170 8.15 7.32 26.49
N THR A 171 9.37 7.85 26.66
CA THR A 171 10.21 7.64 27.84
C THR A 171 9.63 8.33 29.06
N GLN A 172 9.11 7.55 30.02
CA GLN A 172 8.46 8.04 31.22
C GLN A 172 9.48 8.20 32.37
N ARG A 173 9.61 9.41 32.93
CA ARG A 173 10.13 9.56 34.31
C ARG A 173 8.94 9.62 35.26
N ARG A 174 8.98 8.80 36.32
CA ARG A 174 7.98 8.81 37.39
C ARG A 174 8.61 9.46 38.61
N SER A 175 8.07 10.58 39.04
CA SER A 175 8.19 11.05 40.42
C SER A 175 6.85 10.87 41.12
N PHE A 176 6.90 10.42 42.36
CA PHE A 176 5.75 10.45 43.25
C PHE A 176 5.89 11.72 44.08
N GLU A 177 5.11 12.74 43.75
CA GLU A 177 5.04 14.00 44.48
C GLU A 177 3.56 14.25 44.80
N ASP A 178 3.25 14.64 46.04
CA ASP A 178 1.93 15.06 46.50
C ASP A 178 0.73 14.15 46.13
N GLY A 179 0.96 12.84 46.03
CA GLY A 179 -0.10 11.84 45.79
C GLY A 179 -0.56 11.72 44.33
N SER A 180 0.08 12.43 43.39
CA SER A 180 -0.10 12.26 41.94
C SER A 180 1.13 11.61 41.30
N VAL A 181 0.98 11.08 40.08
CA VAL A 181 2.09 10.58 39.27
C VAL A 181 2.39 11.65 38.22
N HIS A 182 3.58 12.24 38.31
CA HIS A 182 4.07 13.16 37.29
C HIS A 182 4.65 12.37 36.10
N LEU A 183 4.22 12.70 34.89
CA LEU A 183 4.60 12.06 33.64
C LEU A 183 5.21 13.10 32.71
N THR A 184 6.46 12.87 32.29
CA THR A 184 7.07 13.62 31.19
C THR A 184 7.10 12.79 29.91
N LEU A 185 6.86 13.45 28.78
CA LEU A 185 6.75 12.86 27.45
C LEU A 185 7.64 13.63 26.47
N ASP A 186 8.68 13.01 25.93
CA ASP A 186 9.45 13.60 24.83
C ASP A 186 8.66 13.52 23.53
N LEU A 187 8.52 14.62 22.77
CA LEU A 187 7.69 14.63 21.56
C LEU A 187 8.45 14.18 20.31
N GLU A 188 9.77 14.04 20.38
CA GLU A 188 10.59 13.52 19.29
C GLU A 188 10.24 12.05 19.01
N PRO A 189 9.81 11.68 17.79
CA PRO A 189 9.44 10.30 17.49
C PRO A 189 10.64 9.35 17.57
N THR A 190 10.52 8.27 18.35
CA THR A 190 11.50 7.17 18.37
C THR A 190 11.09 6.08 17.39
N ALA A 191 12.03 5.20 17.00
CA ALA A 191 11.71 4.05 16.15
C ALA A 191 10.62 3.15 16.76
N GLU A 192 10.63 2.98 18.10
CA GLU A 192 9.62 2.22 18.83
C GLU A 192 8.24 2.90 18.81
N SER A 193 8.17 4.23 19.06
CA SER A 193 6.89 4.94 19.07
C SER A 193 6.25 4.97 17.67
N LEU A 194 7.06 5.12 16.61
CA LEU A 194 6.62 4.99 15.23
C LEU A 194 6.11 3.58 14.90
N ALA A 195 6.80 2.53 15.35
CA ALA A 195 6.36 1.15 15.13
C ALA A 195 5.00 0.87 15.78
N VAL A 196 4.80 1.33 17.02
CA VAL A 196 3.52 1.26 17.73
C VAL A 196 2.43 2.02 16.99
N GLN A 197 2.70 3.25 16.56
CA GLN A 197 1.74 4.07 15.83
C GLN A 197 1.29 3.37 14.54
N ARG A 198 2.24 2.84 13.76
CA ARG A 198 1.98 2.06 12.54
C ARG A 198 1.18 0.78 12.82
N GLY A 199 1.46 0.08 13.91
CA GLY A 199 0.70 -1.11 14.32
C GLY A 199 -0.74 -0.79 14.78
N ARG A 200 -0.99 0.42 15.29
CA ARG A 200 -2.36 0.90 15.58
C ARG A 200 -3.10 1.31 14.32
N GLU A 201 -2.42 2.04 13.43
CA GLU A 201 -2.94 2.42 12.11
C GLU A 201 -3.41 1.18 11.34
N GLN A 202 -2.54 0.16 11.24
CA GLN A 202 -2.86 -1.10 10.55
C GLN A 202 -4.11 -1.77 11.12
N ARG A 203 -4.19 -1.99 12.43
CA ARG A 203 -5.34 -2.67 13.05
C ARG A 203 -6.64 -1.89 12.91
N ALA A 204 -6.58 -0.56 13.06
CA ALA A 204 -7.75 0.31 12.91
C ALA A 204 -8.28 0.28 11.46
N GLU A 205 -7.40 0.41 10.47
CA GLU A 205 -7.76 0.37 9.04
C GLU A 205 -8.24 -1.01 8.59
N ALA A 206 -7.56 -2.09 9.01
CA ALA A 206 -7.98 -3.45 8.75
C ALA A 206 -9.37 -3.74 9.33
N ARG A 207 -9.63 -3.30 10.57
CA ARG A 207 -10.94 -3.45 11.21
C ARG A 207 -12.02 -2.62 10.53
N SER A 208 -11.67 -1.43 10.07
CA SER A 208 -12.54 -0.58 9.25
C SER A 208 -12.99 -1.33 7.98
N VAL A 209 -12.07 -1.95 7.24
CA VAL A 209 -12.41 -2.77 6.06
C VAL A 209 -13.22 -4.01 6.43
N GLN A 210 -12.83 -4.73 7.49
CA GLN A 210 -13.51 -5.95 7.94
C GLN A 210 -14.99 -5.73 8.22
N ARG A 211 -15.37 -4.56 8.78
CA ARG A 211 -16.77 -4.22 9.05
C ARG A 211 -17.63 -4.16 7.79
N LEU A 212 -17.05 -3.87 6.63
CA LEU A 212 -17.76 -3.81 5.35
C LEU A 212 -17.77 -5.16 4.65
N LEU A 213 -16.72 -5.97 4.80
CA LEU A 213 -16.60 -7.28 4.16
C LEU A 213 -17.24 -8.43 4.93
N ALA A 214 -17.46 -8.27 6.24
CA ALA A 214 -18.14 -9.26 7.09
C ALA A 214 -19.25 -8.62 7.95
N PRO A 215 -20.28 -8.02 7.33
CA PRO A 215 -21.42 -7.44 8.05
C PRO A 215 -22.34 -8.55 8.59
N GLY A 216 -22.98 -8.32 9.74
CA GLY A 216 -24.05 -9.18 10.25
C GLY A 216 -25.43 -8.85 9.68
N SER A 217 -25.59 -7.65 9.11
CA SER A 217 -26.82 -7.21 8.44
C SER A 217 -26.55 -6.24 7.28
N VAL A 218 -27.33 -6.36 6.21
CA VAL A 218 -27.22 -5.55 4.99
C VAL A 218 -28.57 -4.95 4.60
N ALA A 219 -28.62 -3.63 4.39
CA ALA A 219 -29.78 -2.95 3.81
C ALA A 219 -29.48 -2.57 2.35
N VAL A 220 -30.35 -2.97 1.41
CA VAL A 220 -30.23 -2.61 0.00
C VAL A 220 -31.19 -1.46 -0.32
N VAL A 221 -30.66 -0.24 -0.35
CA VAL A 221 -31.40 0.99 -0.61
C VAL A 221 -31.53 1.21 -2.11
N GLY A 222 -32.77 1.32 -2.60
CA GLY A 222 -33.07 1.41 -4.04
C GLY A 222 -33.53 0.09 -4.66
N ALA A 223 -33.90 -0.92 -3.85
CA ALA A 223 -34.51 -2.15 -4.35
C ALA A 223 -35.93 -1.86 -4.88
N GLY A 224 -36.06 -1.58 -6.18
CA GLY A 224 -37.32 -1.19 -6.83
C GLY A 224 -38.33 -2.32 -7.05
N ARG A 225 -39.51 -1.98 -7.58
CA ARG A 225 -40.55 -2.96 -7.99
C ARG A 225 -40.21 -3.73 -9.25
N VAL A 226 -39.49 -3.10 -10.19
CA VAL A 226 -39.21 -3.66 -11.52
C VAL A 226 -38.03 -4.64 -11.44
N PRO A 227 -38.20 -5.90 -11.88
CA PRO A 227 -37.09 -6.82 -12.03
C PRO A 227 -36.00 -6.23 -12.95
N GLY A 228 -34.72 -6.35 -12.56
CA GLY A 228 -33.58 -5.89 -13.36
C GLY A 228 -32.95 -4.54 -12.96
N GLY A 229 -33.54 -3.77 -12.04
CA GLY A 229 -32.88 -2.59 -11.49
C GLY A 229 -31.60 -2.93 -10.71
N VAL A 230 -30.67 -1.98 -10.56
CA VAL A 230 -29.38 -2.16 -9.85
C VAL A 230 -29.59 -2.74 -8.45
N GLY A 231 -30.46 -2.11 -7.63
CA GLY A 231 -30.76 -2.61 -6.28
C GLY A 231 -31.40 -4.01 -6.26
N ARG A 232 -32.23 -4.35 -7.26
CA ARG A 232 -32.83 -5.69 -7.38
C ARG A 232 -31.78 -6.75 -7.75
N THR A 233 -30.84 -6.39 -8.61
CA THR A 233 -29.73 -7.26 -9.01
C THR A 233 -28.83 -7.59 -7.83
N VAL A 234 -28.46 -6.58 -7.03
CA VAL A 234 -27.67 -6.78 -5.81
C VAL A 234 -28.43 -7.65 -4.80
N LEU A 235 -29.70 -7.37 -4.55
CA LEU A 235 -30.51 -8.16 -3.61
C LEU A 235 -30.57 -9.63 -4.04
N ARG A 236 -30.80 -9.90 -5.33
CA ARG A 236 -30.79 -11.26 -5.89
C ARG A 236 -29.43 -11.93 -5.71
N ASN A 237 -28.34 -11.23 -6.02
CA ASN A 237 -26.99 -11.78 -5.92
C ASN A 237 -26.63 -12.12 -4.46
N LEU A 238 -27.02 -11.26 -3.52
CA LEU A 238 -26.81 -11.44 -2.09
C LEU A 238 -27.55 -12.68 -1.55
N LEU A 239 -28.81 -12.85 -1.96
CA LEU A 239 -29.61 -14.03 -1.63
C LEU A 239 -29.07 -15.29 -2.31
N GLY A 240 -28.70 -15.18 -3.59
CA GLY A 240 -28.14 -16.28 -4.38
C GLY A 240 -26.79 -16.78 -3.89
N SER A 241 -25.98 -15.94 -3.24
CA SER A 241 -24.75 -16.37 -2.57
C SER A 241 -24.99 -17.08 -1.24
N GLY A 242 -26.20 -17.02 -0.68
CA GLY A 242 -26.51 -17.60 0.64
C GLY A 242 -25.88 -16.83 1.80
N PHE A 243 -25.94 -15.49 1.75
CA PHE A 243 -25.44 -14.61 2.80
C PHE A 243 -25.95 -15.03 4.17
N THR A 244 -25.04 -15.12 5.14
CA THR A 244 -25.34 -15.67 6.48
C THR A 244 -25.99 -14.66 7.42
N GLY A 245 -25.90 -13.37 7.11
CA GLY A 245 -26.49 -12.28 7.89
C GLY A 245 -27.92 -11.94 7.48
N ARG A 246 -28.49 -10.93 8.16
CA ARG A 246 -29.84 -10.43 7.86
C ARG A 246 -29.83 -9.48 6.65
N THR A 247 -30.85 -9.56 5.82
CA THR A 247 -30.99 -8.69 4.64
C THR A 247 -32.27 -7.87 4.77
N TYR A 248 -32.24 -6.62 4.31
CA TYR A 248 -33.41 -5.73 4.26
C TYR A 248 -33.49 -5.04 2.90
N ALA A 249 -34.69 -4.94 2.33
CA ALA A 249 -34.95 -4.17 1.13
C ALA A 249 -35.49 -2.79 1.51
N VAL A 250 -34.85 -1.71 1.04
CA VAL A 250 -35.26 -0.34 1.37
C VAL A 250 -35.64 0.43 0.12
N ASN A 251 -36.86 0.97 0.08
CA ASN A 251 -37.31 1.85 -0.98
C ASN A 251 -38.48 2.73 -0.53
N ARG A 252 -38.29 4.06 -0.63
CA ARG A 252 -39.30 5.05 -0.24
C ARG A 252 -40.62 4.91 -1.01
N SER A 253 -40.59 4.35 -2.22
CA SER A 253 -41.77 4.15 -3.06
C SER A 253 -42.58 2.90 -2.73
N PHE A 254 -42.23 2.14 -1.68
CA PHE A 254 -43.10 1.05 -1.21
C PHE A 254 -44.40 1.58 -0.62
N ALA A 255 -45.49 0.89 -0.95
CA ALA A 255 -46.77 1.11 -0.29
C ALA A 255 -46.66 0.66 1.19
N PRO A 256 -47.37 1.30 2.13
CA PRO A 256 -47.30 0.95 3.56
C PRO A 256 -47.62 -0.51 3.86
N GLU A 257 -48.44 -1.15 3.03
CA GLU A 257 -48.86 -2.55 3.19
C GLU A 257 -47.80 -3.55 2.71
N ARG A 258 -46.75 -3.08 2.01
CA ARG A 258 -45.73 -3.95 1.46
C ARG A 258 -44.66 -4.24 2.50
N THR A 259 -44.74 -5.44 3.06
CA THR A 259 -43.85 -5.91 4.12
C THR A 259 -42.65 -6.70 3.62
N GLU A 260 -42.63 -7.17 2.36
CA GLU A 260 -41.53 -7.97 1.81
C GLU A 260 -41.25 -7.82 0.30
N ILE A 261 -40.03 -8.19 -0.09
CA ILE A 261 -39.53 -8.34 -1.47
C ILE A 261 -38.62 -9.57 -1.55
N ASP A 262 -38.88 -10.50 -2.48
CA ASP A 262 -38.10 -11.74 -2.65
C ASP A 262 -37.87 -12.49 -1.32
N GLY A 263 -38.88 -12.50 -0.45
CA GLY A 263 -38.80 -13.12 0.89
C GLY A 263 -37.96 -12.34 1.91
N VAL A 264 -37.61 -11.08 1.63
CA VAL A 264 -36.83 -10.21 2.52
C VAL A 264 -37.69 -9.06 3.04
N PRO A 265 -37.61 -8.69 4.33
CA PRO A 265 -38.34 -7.55 4.90
C PRO A 265 -38.12 -6.26 4.11
N ALA A 266 -39.22 -5.56 3.80
CA ALA A 266 -39.24 -4.35 3.02
C ALA A 266 -39.61 -3.13 3.88
N HIS A 267 -38.80 -2.08 3.80
CA HIS A 267 -38.97 -0.84 4.56
C HIS A 267 -38.88 0.38 3.63
N ARG A 268 -39.46 1.52 4.04
CA ARG A 268 -39.41 2.75 3.23
C ARG A 268 -38.15 3.57 3.48
N SER A 269 -37.58 3.45 4.68
CA SER A 269 -36.30 4.03 5.09
C SER A 269 -35.51 3.04 5.95
N VAL A 270 -34.22 3.30 6.14
CA VAL A 270 -33.34 2.52 7.02
C VAL A 270 -33.76 2.73 8.48
N GLY A 271 -34.17 3.94 8.88
CA GLY A 271 -34.64 4.21 10.24
C GLY A 271 -35.94 3.48 10.65
N GLU A 272 -36.70 2.91 9.71
CA GLU A 272 -37.87 2.06 10.02
C GLU A 272 -37.47 0.62 10.44
N ILE A 273 -36.19 0.25 10.28
CA ILE A 273 -35.71 -1.09 10.63
C ILE A 273 -35.48 -1.13 12.14
N GLY A 274 -36.26 -1.92 12.88
CA GLY A 274 -36.15 -2.01 14.35
C GLY A 274 -34.86 -2.68 14.86
N GLU A 275 -34.00 -3.15 13.96
CA GLU A 275 -32.75 -3.84 14.26
C GLU A 275 -31.54 -3.10 13.69
N ARG A 276 -30.36 -3.38 14.25
CA ARG A 276 -29.11 -2.76 13.79
C ARG A 276 -28.78 -3.19 12.36
N VAL A 277 -28.51 -2.21 11.50
CA VAL A 277 -27.96 -2.40 10.15
C VAL A 277 -26.46 -2.14 10.18
N ASP A 278 -25.65 -3.07 9.67
CA ASP A 278 -24.19 -2.92 9.65
C ASP A 278 -23.68 -2.26 8.38
N LEU A 279 -24.24 -2.64 7.24
CA LEU A 279 -23.85 -2.17 5.91
C LEU A 279 -25.07 -1.73 5.10
N ALA A 280 -24.98 -0.58 4.42
CA ALA A 280 -25.99 -0.15 3.45
C ALA A 280 -25.41 -0.12 2.04
N ILE A 281 -26.13 -0.73 1.08
CA ILE A 281 -25.82 -0.65 -0.35
C ILE A 281 -26.73 0.41 -0.97
N LEU A 282 -26.14 1.50 -1.47
CA LEU A 282 -26.87 2.61 -2.05
C LEU A 282 -26.93 2.47 -3.57
N ALA A 283 -28.12 2.13 -4.07
CA ALA A 283 -28.44 1.95 -5.49
C ALA A 283 -29.57 2.93 -5.91
N VAL A 284 -29.46 4.19 -5.47
CA VAL A 284 -30.40 5.29 -5.78
C VAL A 284 -29.72 6.38 -6.62
N PRO A 285 -30.46 7.23 -7.35
CA PRO A 285 -29.87 8.37 -8.06
C PRO A 285 -28.99 9.26 -7.16
N ALA A 286 -27.95 9.87 -7.72
CA ALA A 286 -26.94 10.63 -6.95
C ALA A 286 -27.51 11.79 -6.12
N ASP A 287 -28.60 12.42 -6.57
CA ASP A 287 -29.30 13.49 -5.86
C ASP A 287 -30.02 13.00 -4.58
N ARG A 288 -30.30 11.69 -4.49
CA ARG A 288 -30.96 11.05 -3.34
C ARG A 288 -29.98 10.41 -2.37
N VAL A 289 -28.72 10.25 -2.76
CA VAL A 289 -27.69 9.65 -1.89
C VAL A 289 -27.52 10.43 -0.58
N PRO A 290 -27.44 11.79 -0.54
CA PRO A 290 -27.26 12.51 0.73
C PRO A 290 -28.35 12.24 1.76
N GLU A 291 -29.61 12.09 1.32
CA GLU A 291 -30.73 11.74 2.20
C GLU A 291 -30.56 10.32 2.77
N ALA A 292 -30.20 9.35 1.92
CA ALA A 292 -29.93 7.98 2.36
C ALA A 292 -28.72 7.89 3.31
N VAL A 293 -27.67 8.68 3.09
CA VAL A 293 -26.51 8.75 4.01
C VAL A 293 -26.92 9.27 5.38
N ARG A 294 -27.77 10.31 5.44
CA ARG A 294 -28.28 10.83 6.72
C ARG A 294 -29.06 9.76 7.47
N ASP A 295 -30.02 9.12 6.81
CA ASP A 295 -30.84 8.04 7.39
C ASP A 295 -29.99 6.86 7.88
N CYS A 296 -28.96 6.47 7.12
CA CYS A 296 -27.98 5.47 7.55
C CYS A 296 -27.16 5.93 8.77
N GLY A 297 -26.75 7.20 8.79
CA GLY A 297 -25.96 7.79 9.88
C GLY A 297 -26.73 7.86 11.19
N GLU A 298 -27.98 8.34 11.14
CA GLU A 298 -28.91 8.40 12.28
C GLU A 298 -29.25 7.00 12.81
N HIS A 299 -29.34 6.00 11.92
CA HIS A 299 -29.54 4.60 12.31
C HIS A 299 -28.29 3.90 12.86
N GLY A 300 -27.11 4.54 12.76
CA GLY A 300 -25.84 3.97 13.23
C GLY A 300 -25.26 2.87 12.35
N VAL A 301 -25.52 2.93 11.04
CA VAL A 301 -24.87 2.08 10.02
C VAL A 301 -23.35 2.29 10.09
N ARG A 302 -22.56 1.23 9.84
CA ARG A 302 -21.09 1.27 9.99
C ARG A 302 -20.37 1.57 8.67
N GLY A 303 -20.96 1.21 7.54
CA GLY A 303 -20.35 1.41 6.24
C GLY A 303 -21.35 1.46 5.09
N LEU A 304 -20.92 2.05 3.98
CA LEU A 304 -21.72 2.28 2.79
C LEU A 304 -21.01 1.70 1.56
N VAL A 305 -21.75 1.04 0.68
CA VAL A 305 -21.32 0.75 -0.69
C VAL A 305 -22.17 1.57 -1.63
N VAL A 306 -21.57 2.57 -2.28
CA VAL A 306 -22.29 3.51 -3.15
C VAL A 306 -22.08 3.10 -4.60
N LEU A 307 -23.10 2.46 -5.19
CA LEU A 307 -23.07 2.01 -6.58
C LEU A 307 -23.39 3.15 -7.55
N SER A 308 -24.05 4.18 -7.07
CA SER A 308 -24.49 5.33 -7.85
C SER A 308 -23.32 6.07 -8.51
N ALA A 309 -23.41 6.28 -9.82
CA ALA A 309 -22.58 7.22 -10.56
C ALA A 309 -23.14 8.65 -10.44
N GLY A 310 -22.45 9.64 -11.00
CA GLY A 310 -22.80 11.07 -10.99
C GLY A 310 -21.87 11.94 -10.13
N TYR A 311 -20.61 11.53 -9.94
CA TYR A 311 -19.64 12.14 -9.01
C TYR A 311 -18.38 12.60 -9.75
N ALA A 312 -17.17 12.37 -9.21
CA ALA A 312 -15.92 12.91 -9.73
C ALA A 312 -15.67 12.60 -11.22
N GLU A 313 -16.22 11.50 -11.74
CA GLU A 313 -16.16 11.13 -13.15
C GLU A 313 -16.95 12.06 -14.08
N ARG A 314 -17.79 12.95 -13.54
CA ARG A 314 -18.55 13.99 -14.27
C ARG A 314 -17.89 15.38 -14.23
N GLY A 315 -16.69 15.52 -13.67
CA GLY A 315 -15.94 16.78 -13.64
C GLY A 315 -15.98 17.51 -12.29
N ALA A 316 -15.86 18.83 -12.30
CA ALA A 316 -15.62 19.63 -11.09
C ALA A 316 -16.81 19.62 -10.10
N GLU A 317 -18.04 19.80 -10.57
CA GLU A 317 -19.24 19.75 -9.72
C GLU A 317 -19.40 18.38 -9.07
N GLY A 318 -19.20 17.31 -9.84
CA GLY A 318 -19.26 15.96 -9.34
C GLY A 318 -18.16 15.63 -8.32
N ARG A 319 -16.97 16.25 -8.44
CA ARG A 319 -15.93 16.19 -7.41
C ARG A 319 -16.41 16.84 -6.11
N GLU A 320 -17.00 18.03 -6.15
CA GLU A 320 -17.50 18.67 -4.92
C GLU A 320 -18.61 17.85 -4.26
N ARG A 321 -19.55 17.32 -5.06
CA ARG A 321 -20.58 16.39 -4.56
C ARG A 321 -19.97 15.15 -3.88
N GLN A 322 -18.86 14.64 -4.43
CA GLN A 322 -18.14 13.51 -3.84
C GLN A 322 -17.48 13.88 -2.51
N ARG A 323 -16.89 15.07 -2.42
CA ARG A 323 -16.32 15.57 -1.15
C ARG A 323 -17.38 15.66 -0.07
N GLU A 324 -18.54 16.21 -0.42
CA GLU A 324 -19.66 16.32 0.51
C GLU A 324 -20.18 14.97 0.98
N LEU A 325 -20.31 14.00 0.06
CA LEU A 325 -20.66 12.62 0.40
C LEU A 325 -19.71 12.04 1.46
N VAL A 326 -18.39 12.22 1.28
CA VAL A 326 -17.39 11.70 2.20
C VAL A 326 -17.43 12.42 3.54
N ARG A 327 -17.50 13.76 3.53
CA ARG A 327 -17.64 14.58 4.75
C ARG A 327 -18.85 14.15 5.57
N GLN A 328 -20.00 14.04 4.92
CA GLN A 328 -21.25 13.63 5.56
C GLN A 328 -21.13 12.24 6.17
N ALA A 329 -20.66 11.23 5.41
CA ALA A 329 -20.56 9.86 5.93
C ALA A 329 -19.56 9.74 7.09
N ARG A 330 -18.37 10.35 6.96
CA ARG A 330 -17.34 10.31 8.00
C ARG A 330 -17.77 11.02 9.27
N SER A 331 -18.60 12.07 9.16
CA SER A 331 -19.16 12.76 10.33
C SER A 331 -19.94 11.79 11.22
N TYR A 332 -20.71 10.86 10.65
CA TYR A 332 -21.44 9.82 11.39
C TYR A 332 -20.60 8.60 11.80
N GLY A 333 -19.30 8.61 11.53
CA GLY A 333 -18.42 7.47 11.83
C GLY A 333 -18.41 6.37 10.76
N MET A 334 -19.04 6.60 9.60
CA MET A 334 -19.15 5.63 8.50
C MET A 334 -17.97 5.68 7.53
N ARG A 335 -17.73 4.55 6.85
CA ARG A 335 -16.77 4.43 5.75
C ARG A 335 -17.47 4.12 4.43
N ILE A 336 -16.87 4.52 3.31
CA ILE A 336 -17.46 4.36 1.97
C ILE A 336 -16.58 3.50 1.05
N ILE A 337 -17.22 2.57 0.33
CA ILE A 337 -16.72 1.99 -0.92
C ILE A 337 -17.52 2.62 -2.07
N GLY A 338 -16.82 3.16 -3.08
CA GLY A 338 -17.44 3.97 -4.13
C GLY A 338 -17.12 5.46 -4.00
N PRO A 339 -17.96 6.36 -4.57
CA PRO A 339 -19.13 6.07 -5.38
C PRO A 339 -18.77 5.46 -6.73
N ASN A 340 -19.77 5.19 -7.57
CA ASN A 340 -19.59 4.51 -8.86
C ASN A 340 -18.90 3.13 -8.70
N ALA A 341 -19.15 2.47 -7.57
CA ALA A 341 -18.61 1.14 -7.29
C ALA A 341 -19.39 0.06 -8.06
N PHE A 342 -18.73 -1.04 -8.38
CA PHE A 342 -19.41 -2.25 -8.87
C PHE A 342 -19.90 -3.15 -7.72
N GLY A 343 -19.37 -2.94 -6.51
CA GLY A 343 -19.76 -3.64 -5.29
C GLY A 343 -18.64 -4.47 -4.66
N ILE A 344 -19.02 -5.34 -3.72
CA ILE A 344 -18.10 -6.17 -2.93
C ILE A 344 -18.57 -7.62 -2.83
N ILE A 345 -17.60 -8.53 -2.67
CA ILE A 345 -17.84 -9.96 -2.44
C ILE A 345 -16.89 -10.45 -1.34
N ASN A 346 -17.40 -11.28 -0.44
CA ASN A 346 -16.63 -12.09 0.51
C ASN A 346 -17.17 -13.52 0.50
N THR A 347 -16.34 -14.47 0.05
CA THR A 347 -16.73 -15.86 -0.17
C THR A 347 -16.53 -16.75 1.06
N ALA A 348 -15.99 -16.23 2.16
CA ALA A 348 -15.79 -16.99 3.39
C ALA A 348 -17.10 -17.64 3.83
N ASP A 349 -17.05 -18.92 4.22
CA ASP A 349 -18.24 -19.73 4.54
C ASP A 349 -19.09 -19.14 5.68
N THR A 350 -18.45 -18.40 6.59
CA THR A 350 -19.13 -17.72 7.69
C THR A 350 -19.86 -16.46 7.27
N VAL A 351 -19.63 -15.94 6.06
CA VAL A 351 -20.17 -14.67 5.56
C VAL A 351 -21.00 -14.85 4.28
N ARG A 352 -20.42 -15.40 3.21
CA ARG A 352 -21.05 -15.57 1.89
C ARG A 352 -21.74 -14.32 1.34
N LEU A 353 -21.05 -13.19 1.38
CA LEU A 353 -21.55 -11.89 0.92
C LEU A 353 -21.31 -11.73 -0.59
N ASN A 354 -22.35 -11.57 -1.40
CA ASN A 354 -22.24 -11.03 -2.76
C ASN A 354 -23.11 -9.77 -2.92
N ALA A 355 -22.57 -8.63 -2.47
CA ALA A 355 -23.20 -7.32 -2.61
C ALA A 355 -22.62 -6.58 -3.84
N SER A 356 -22.72 -7.21 -5.00
CA SER A 356 -22.13 -6.71 -6.25
C SER A 356 -23.07 -6.89 -7.44
N LEU A 357 -22.68 -6.28 -8.57
CA LEU A 357 -23.33 -6.45 -9.86
C LEU A 357 -22.71 -7.57 -10.71
N ALA A 358 -21.92 -8.46 -10.09
CA ALA A 358 -21.32 -9.59 -10.79
C ALA A 358 -22.41 -10.48 -11.42
N PRO A 359 -22.26 -10.90 -12.69
CA PRO A 359 -23.24 -11.76 -13.35
C PRO A 359 -23.26 -13.17 -12.74
N GLU A 360 -22.11 -13.66 -12.29
CA GLU A 360 -21.90 -14.98 -11.70
C GLU A 360 -21.26 -14.83 -10.33
N SER A 361 -21.65 -15.70 -9.38
CA SER A 361 -21.02 -15.75 -8.06
C SER A 361 -19.68 -16.49 -8.18
N PRO A 362 -18.56 -15.87 -7.76
CA PRO A 362 -17.27 -16.54 -7.78
C PRO A 362 -17.22 -17.68 -6.75
N ALA A 363 -16.45 -18.72 -7.05
CA ALA A 363 -16.14 -19.77 -6.10
C ALA A 363 -15.28 -19.22 -4.94
N ALA A 364 -15.28 -19.92 -3.80
CA ALA A 364 -14.35 -19.64 -2.72
C ALA A 364 -12.92 -20.02 -3.11
N GLY A 365 -11.95 -19.19 -2.73
CA GLY A 365 -10.53 -19.39 -3.00
C GLY A 365 -9.67 -18.45 -2.17
N ARG A 366 -8.39 -18.31 -2.52
CA ARG A 366 -7.39 -17.62 -1.69
C ARG A 366 -6.90 -16.29 -2.27
N ILE A 367 -7.58 -15.79 -3.30
CA ILE A 367 -7.21 -14.58 -4.03
C ILE A 367 -8.07 -13.40 -3.57
N GLY A 368 -7.43 -12.36 -3.05
CA GLY A 368 -8.05 -11.05 -2.81
C GLY A 368 -7.90 -10.15 -4.03
N LEU A 369 -8.98 -9.53 -4.49
CA LEU A 369 -8.99 -8.68 -5.68
C LEU A 369 -9.52 -7.28 -5.37
N PHE A 370 -8.70 -6.26 -5.67
CA PHE A 370 -9.07 -4.85 -5.62
C PHE A 370 -9.01 -4.21 -7.01
N THR A 371 -10.06 -3.50 -7.40
CA THR A 371 -10.09 -2.76 -8.66
C THR A 371 -10.72 -1.38 -8.51
N GLN A 372 -10.17 -0.39 -9.22
CA GLN A 372 -10.77 0.95 -9.36
C GLN A 372 -11.73 1.02 -10.57
N SER A 373 -11.70 0.02 -11.46
CA SER A 373 -12.57 -0.04 -12.63
C SER A 373 -13.53 -1.23 -12.54
N GLY A 374 -14.83 -0.96 -12.64
CA GLY A 374 -15.87 -2.00 -12.67
C GLY A 374 -15.72 -2.95 -13.86
N ALA A 375 -15.46 -2.43 -15.06
CA ALA A 375 -15.28 -3.23 -16.27
C ALA A 375 -14.07 -4.17 -16.18
N ILE A 376 -12.95 -3.67 -15.65
CA ILE A 376 -11.77 -4.51 -15.39
C ILE A 376 -12.07 -5.55 -14.31
N GLY A 377 -12.82 -5.18 -13.26
CA GLY A 377 -13.30 -6.13 -12.26
C GLY A 377 -14.04 -7.31 -12.88
N ILE A 378 -15.02 -7.03 -13.74
CA ILE A 378 -15.77 -8.07 -14.47
C ILE A 378 -14.85 -8.95 -15.30
N ALA A 379 -13.91 -8.34 -16.05
CA ALA A 379 -12.97 -9.08 -16.89
C ALA A 379 -12.09 -10.03 -16.07
N VAL A 380 -11.59 -9.59 -14.90
CA VAL A 380 -10.80 -10.43 -13.99
C VAL A 380 -11.64 -11.54 -13.38
N LEU A 381 -12.82 -11.21 -12.85
CA LEU A 381 -13.75 -12.19 -12.25
C LEU A 381 -14.08 -13.30 -13.25
N SER A 382 -14.44 -12.91 -14.48
CA SER A 382 -14.73 -13.85 -15.56
C SER A 382 -13.50 -14.66 -15.98
N GLY A 383 -12.31 -14.03 -15.99
CA GLY A 383 -11.05 -14.69 -16.28
C GLY A 383 -10.65 -15.76 -15.24
N LEU A 384 -10.87 -15.48 -13.96
CA LEU A 384 -10.66 -16.43 -12.86
C LEU A 384 -11.69 -17.56 -12.90
N HIS A 385 -12.97 -17.22 -13.07
CA HIS A 385 -14.06 -18.20 -13.13
C HIS A 385 -13.85 -19.23 -14.25
N ARG A 386 -13.51 -18.80 -15.48
CA ARG A 386 -13.22 -19.71 -16.61
C ARG A 386 -12.07 -20.69 -16.34
N ARG A 387 -11.22 -20.41 -15.36
CA ARG A 387 -10.09 -21.26 -14.97
C ARG A 387 -10.34 -22.02 -13.67
N GLY A 388 -11.58 -21.96 -13.15
CA GLY A 388 -12.00 -22.61 -11.91
C GLY A 388 -11.33 -22.04 -10.66
N ALA A 389 -10.83 -20.81 -10.72
CA ALA A 389 -10.21 -20.16 -9.58
C ALA A 389 -11.21 -19.36 -8.76
N GLY A 390 -11.15 -19.56 -7.45
CA GLY A 390 -11.97 -18.84 -6.49
C GLY A 390 -11.30 -17.57 -5.95
N LEU A 391 -12.10 -16.77 -5.25
CA LEU A 391 -11.67 -15.56 -4.56
C LEU A 391 -11.89 -15.74 -3.07
N SER A 392 -11.11 -15.02 -2.26
CA SER A 392 -11.45 -14.77 -0.86
C SER A 392 -12.36 -13.54 -0.77
N THR A 393 -11.93 -12.45 -1.41
CA THR A 393 -12.59 -11.15 -1.38
C THR A 393 -12.46 -10.44 -2.73
N PHE A 394 -13.51 -9.74 -3.14
CA PHE A 394 -13.48 -8.85 -4.31
C PHE A 394 -14.03 -7.48 -3.94
N ILE A 395 -13.33 -6.44 -4.37
CA ILE A 395 -13.69 -5.06 -4.11
C ILE A 395 -13.53 -4.23 -5.38
N SER A 396 -14.64 -3.62 -5.80
CA SER A 396 -14.61 -2.53 -6.76
C SER A 396 -14.84 -1.20 -6.07
N ALA A 397 -13.78 -0.40 -5.95
CA ALA A 397 -13.82 0.88 -5.26
C ALA A 397 -14.43 2.02 -6.09
N GLY A 398 -14.64 1.81 -7.40
CA GLY A 398 -15.09 2.87 -8.31
C GLY A 398 -14.17 4.08 -8.24
N ASN A 399 -14.77 5.26 -7.99
CA ASN A 399 -14.04 6.50 -7.80
C ASN A 399 -13.12 6.49 -6.56
N ARG A 400 -13.23 5.50 -5.66
CA ARG A 400 -12.36 5.37 -4.49
C ARG A 400 -12.37 6.66 -3.66
N ALA A 401 -13.55 7.10 -3.24
CA ALA A 401 -13.72 8.35 -2.49
C ALA A 401 -13.46 8.21 -0.98
N ASP A 402 -13.20 7.02 -0.45
CA ASP A 402 -12.81 6.91 0.95
C ASP A 402 -11.81 5.78 1.10
N LEU A 403 -12.30 4.54 1.10
CA LEU A 403 -11.45 3.35 1.18
C LEU A 403 -10.63 3.17 -0.11
N SER A 404 -9.37 2.79 0.05
CA SER A 404 -8.37 2.69 -1.00
C SER A 404 -7.63 1.35 -0.96
N GLY A 405 -6.81 1.07 -1.98
CA GLY A 405 -5.97 -0.13 -2.00
C GLY A 405 -5.02 -0.22 -0.78
N ASN A 406 -4.67 0.91 -0.16
CA ASN A 406 -3.88 0.91 1.08
C ASN A 406 -4.65 0.25 2.23
N ASP A 407 -5.93 0.58 2.41
CA ASP A 407 -6.77 -0.01 3.45
C ASP A 407 -6.93 -1.52 3.25
N PHE A 408 -7.07 -1.98 1.99
CA PHE A 408 -7.18 -3.40 1.67
C PHE A 408 -5.85 -4.16 1.83
N LEU A 409 -4.70 -3.55 1.56
CA LEU A 409 -3.39 -4.13 1.90
C LEU A 409 -3.22 -4.31 3.41
N GLN A 410 -3.76 -3.40 4.22
CA GLN A 410 -3.73 -3.49 5.68
C GLN A 410 -4.63 -4.62 6.19
N TYR A 411 -5.81 -4.79 5.57
CA TYR A 411 -6.72 -5.91 5.85
C TYR A 411 -6.10 -7.26 5.47
N TRP A 412 -5.64 -7.40 4.21
CA TRP A 412 -5.07 -8.66 3.73
C TRP A 412 -3.76 -9.03 4.41
N PHE A 413 -3.06 -8.10 5.06
CA PHE A 413 -1.87 -8.42 5.84
C PHE A 413 -2.14 -9.46 6.95
N GLU A 414 -3.28 -9.36 7.63
CA GLU A 414 -3.66 -10.27 8.74
C GLU A 414 -4.71 -11.33 8.34
N ASP A 415 -5.43 -11.13 7.24
CA ASP A 415 -6.50 -12.04 6.80
C ASP A 415 -5.99 -13.43 6.42
N GLN A 416 -6.44 -14.49 7.09
CA GLN A 416 -5.92 -15.85 6.85
C GLN A 416 -6.50 -16.51 5.58
N ASP A 417 -7.61 -15.98 5.07
CA ASP A 417 -8.29 -16.52 3.89
C ASP A 417 -7.70 -15.99 2.57
N THR A 418 -6.85 -14.95 2.64
CA THR A 418 -6.19 -14.36 1.47
C THR A 418 -4.69 -14.65 1.46
N ASP A 419 -4.22 -15.32 0.40
CA ASP A 419 -2.80 -15.62 0.17
C ASP A 419 -2.16 -14.73 -0.88
N VAL A 420 -2.93 -14.27 -1.87
CA VAL A 420 -2.45 -13.43 -2.98
C VAL A 420 -3.35 -12.22 -3.11
N ALA A 421 -2.73 -11.04 -3.20
CA ALA A 421 -3.42 -9.78 -3.43
C ALA A 421 -3.24 -9.33 -4.89
N LEU A 422 -4.33 -9.22 -5.63
CA LEU A 422 -4.37 -8.67 -6.98
C LEU A 422 -4.96 -7.25 -6.91
N LEU A 423 -4.22 -6.27 -7.44
CA LEU A 423 -4.67 -4.87 -7.45
C LEU A 423 -4.60 -4.27 -8.86
N TYR A 424 -5.74 -3.88 -9.39
CA TYR A 424 -5.81 -2.95 -10.52
C TYR A 424 -5.91 -1.52 -9.98
N LEU A 425 -4.87 -0.72 -10.23
CA LEU A 425 -4.73 0.65 -9.70
C LEU A 425 -4.58 1.64 -10.86
N GLU A 426 -5.37 2.70 -10.87
CA GLU A 426 -5.20 3.87 -11.74
C GLU A 426 -4.37 4.95 -11.03
N SER A 427 -4.43 5.02 -9.70
CA SER A 427 -3.48 5.75 -8.85
C SER A 427 -3.27 5.06 -7.49
N PHE A 428 -2.12 5.35 -6.88
CA PHE A 428 -1.68 4.77 -5.60
C PHE A 428 -2.15 5.56 -4.36
N GLY A 429 -2.84 6.70 -4.53
CA GLY A 429 -3.23 7.57 -3.41
C GLY A 429 -2.01 8.22 -2.78
N ASN A 430 -1.64 7.78 -1.57
CA ASN A 430 -0.37 8.11 -0.90
C ASN A 430 0.66 7.01 -1.24
N PRO A 431 1.60 7.24 -2.18
CA PRO A 431 2.46 6.16 -2.68
C PRO A 431 3.60 5.80 -1.73
N ARG A 432 4.05 6.70 -0.83
CA ARG A 432 4.96 6.34 0.28
C ARG A 432 4.30 5.31 1.21
N LYS A 433 3.07 5.60 1.65
CA LYS A 433 2.27 4.66 2.44
C LYS A 433 2.03 3.38 1.64
N PHE A 434 1.66 3.47 0.36
CA PHE A 434 1.47 2.30 -0.50
C PHE A 434 2.73 1.44 -0.56
N HIS A 435 3.91 2.02 -0.85
CA HIS A 435 5.17 1.29 -0.94
C HIS A 435 5.51 0.58 0.38
N ARG A 436 5.39 1.29 1.51
CA ARG A 436 5.59 0.72 2.87
C ARG A 436 4.66 -0.46 3.13
N LEU A 437 3.37 -0.30 2.85
CA LEU A 437 2.36 -1.34 3.06
C LEU A 437 2.56 -2.52 2.12
N ALA A 438 2.80 -2.25 0.84
CA ALA A 438 3.06 -3.25 -0.18
C ALA A 438 4.31 -4.07 0.17
N ARG A 439 5.42 -3.44 0.60
CA ARG A 439 6.63 -4.15 1.03
C ARG A 439 6.38 -5.07 2.22
N ARG A 440 5.65 -4.58 3.22
CA ARG A 440 5.31 -5.37 4.40
C ARG A 440 4.40 -6.55 4.04
N THR A 441 3.40 -6.35 3.20
CA THR A 441 2.49 -7.41 2.75
C THR A 441 3.22 -8.39 1.83
N ALA A 442 3.99 -7.92 0.85
CA ALA A 442 4.78 -8.72 -0.09
C ALA A 442 5.78 -9.65 0.60
N ALA A 443 6.30 -9.28 1.77
CA ALA A 443 7.19 -10.16 2.55
C ALA A 443 6.50 -11.47 3.00
N LEU A 444 5.17 -11.46 3.15
CA LEU A 444 4.36 -12.60 3.58
C LEU A 444 3.52 -13.19 2.45
N LYS A 445 2.94 -12.33 1.61
CA LYS A 445 1.89 -12.65 0.63
C LYS A 445 2.17 -11.94 -0.69
N PRO A 446 2.21 -12.63 -1.83
CA PRO A 446 2.45 -11.97 -3.11
C PRO A 446 1.45 -10.85 -3.41
N VAL A 447 1.96 -9.70 -3.87
CA VAL A 447 1.16 -8.54 -4.27
C VAL A 447 1.38 -8.32 -5.77
N VAL A 448 0.35 -8.57 -6.58
CA VAL A 448 0.39 -8.41 -8.04
C VAL A 448 -0.37 -7.15 -8.42
N VAL A 449 0.25 -6.27 -9.19
CA VAL A 449 -0.33 -4.97 -9.55
C VAL A 449 -0.35 -4.76 -11.05
N VAL A 450 -1.52 -4.38 -11.57
CA VAL A 450 -1.67 -3.75 -12.88
C VAL A 450 -1.87 -2.26 -12.66
N LYS A 451 -0.93 -1.45 -13.16
CA LYS A 451 -1.10 0.00 -13.22
C LYS A 451 -1.80 0.39 -14.50
N GLY A 452 -3.05 0.85 -14.39
CA GLY A 452 -3.80 1.49 -15.48
C GLY A 452 -3.33 2.93 -15.72
N ALA A 453 -3.81 3.55 -16.81
CA ALA A 453 -3.66 4.99 -17.05
C ALA A 453 -2.18 5.47 -17.07
N ARG A 454 -1.29 4.71 -17.74
CA ARG A 454 0.18 4.90 -17.72
C ARG A 454 0.66 6.16 -18.45
N HIS A 455 -0.12 6.63 -19.41
CA HIS A 455 0.23 7.75 -20.30
C HIS A 455 -0.78 8.91 -20.22
N SER A 456 -1.80 8.79 -19.38
CA SER A 456 -2.78 9.84 -19.20
C SER A 456 -2.24 10.85 -18.19
N GLY A 457 -1.83 12.03 -18.66
CA GLY A 457 -1.53 13.17 -17.79
C GLY A 457 -2.75 13.71 -17.01
N SER A 458 -3.89 13.02 -17.07
CA SER A 458 -5.13 13.34 -16.37
C SER A 458 -5.15 12.74 -14.96
N THR A 459 -5.56 13.55 -13.97
CA THR A 459 -5.86 13.07 -12.61
C THR A 459 -7.00 12.04 -12.66
N PRO A 460 -6.79 10.79 -12.18
CA PRO A 460 -7.87 9.82 -12.10
C PRO A 460 -9.02 10.34 -11.24
N PRO A 461 -10.30 10.03 -11.55
CA PRO A 461 -11.43 10.39 -10.70
C PRO A 461 -11.27 9.74 -9.31
N GLY A 462 -11.55 10.50 -8.25
CA GLY A 462 -11.39 10.02 -6.87
C GLY A 462 -10.69 11.00 -5.94
N HIS A 463 -9.84 10.46 -5.05
CA HIS A 463 -8.89 11.25 -4.27
C HIS A 463 -8.07 12.16 -5.18
N ALA A 464 -7.93 13.43 -4.81
CA ALA A 464 -6.98 14.33 -5.45
C ALA A 464 -5.57 13.81 -5.13
N VAL A 465 -4.91 13.22 -6.13
CA VAL A 465 -3.52 12.77 -6.01
C VAL A 465 -2.65 13.73 -6.81
N PRO A 466 -1.53 14.24 -6.24
CA PRO A 466 -0.54 14.96 -7.02
C PRO A 466 -0.10 14.12 -8.22
N VAL A 467 -0.09 14.72 -9.41
CA VAL A 467 0.44 14.03 -10.59
C VAL A 467 1.93 13.81 -10.38
N SER A 468 2.35 12.53 -10.37
CA SER A 468 3.77 12.16 -10.32
C SER A 468 4.51 12.87 -11.45
N ARG A 469 5.62 13.53 -11.12
CA ARG A 469 6.52 14.11 -12.13
C ARG A 469 7.61 13.12 -12.55
N VAL A 470 7.70 11.99 -11.86
CA VAL A 470 8.69 10.95 -12.10
C VAL A 470 8.19 9.99 -13.21
N PRO A 471 9.06 9.52 -14.12
CA PRO A 471 8.72 8.56 -15.17
C PRO A 471 8.11 7.24 -14.65
N ASP A 472 7.21 6.63 -15.44
CA ASP A 472 6.56 5.36 -15.08
C ASP A 472 7.57 4.20 -14.91
N ALA A 473 8.70 4.25 -15.60
CA ALA A 473 9.80 3.29 -15.43
C ALA A 473 10.37 3.33 -14.01
N THR A 474 10.54 4.53 -13.44
CA THR A 474 10.98 4.70 -12.05
C THR A 474 9.93 4.19 -11.08
N VAL A 475 8.65 4.53 -11.28
CA VAL A 475 7.55 4.00 -10.45
C VAL A 475 7.53 2.48 -10.50
N SER A 476 7.73 1.88 -11.67
CA SER A 476 7.88 0.42 -11.84
C SER A 476 9.03 -0.15 -11.02
N ALA A 477 10.19 0.49 -11.07
CA ALA A 477 11.37 0.05 -10.33
C ALA A 477 11.15 0.11 -8.81
N LEU A 478 10.56 1.21 -8.32
CA LEU A 478 10.23 1.37 -6.90
C LEU A 478 9.19 0.34 -6.43
N LEU A 479 8.19 0.00 -7.24
CA LEU A 479 7.23 -1.06 -6.90
C LEU A 479 7.90 -2.44 -6.80
N ARG A 480 8.78 -2.78 -7.76
CA ARG A 480 9.53 -4.04 -7.71
C ARG A 480 10.42 -4.14 -6.47
N GLN A 481 11.00 -3.03 -6.01
CA GLN A 481 11.78 -2.98 -4.76
C GLN A 481 10.92 -3.24 -3.52
N ALA A 482 9.64 -2.84 -3.54
CA ALA A 482 8.67 -3.23 -2.53
C ALA A 482 8.20 -4.69 -2.66
N GLY A 483 8.76 -5.49 -3.58
CA GLY A 483 8.33 -6.87 -3.80
C GLY A 483 6.99 -6.99 -4.53
N VAL A 484 6.49 -5.88 -5.10
CA VAL A 484 5.29 -5.89 -5.93
C VAL A 484 5.62 -6.49 -7.28
N ILE A 485 4.83 -7.49 -7.67
CA ILE A 485 4.87 -8.11 -8.99
C ILE A 485 4.05 -7.24 -9.93
N ARG A 486 4.71 -6.31 -10.60
CA ARG A 486 4.06 -5.43 -11.58
C ARG A 486 3.96 -6.14 -12.93
N VAL A 487 2.73 -6.28 -13.42
CA VAL A 487 2.44 -6.89 -14.72
C VAL A 487 1.80 -5.88 -15.68
N ASP A 488 1.83 -6.19 -16.97
CA ASP A 488 1.44 -5.24 -18.00
C ASP A 488 -0.04 -5.30 -18.37
N THR A 489 -0.63 -6.49 -18.25
CA THR A 489 -2.00 -6.74 -18.64
C THR A 489 -2.81 -7.39 -17.52
N VAL A 490 -4.13 -7.21 -17.60
CA VAL A 490 -5.10 -7.90 -16.72
C VAL A 490 -4.99 -9.43 -16.88
N THR A 491 -4.72 -9.85 -18.10
CA THR A 491 -4.47 -11.24 -18.47
C THR A 491 -3.27 -11.82 -17.72
N GLU A 492 -2.13 -11.11 -17.70
CA GLU A 492 -0.96 -11.50 -16.89
C GLU A 492 -1.24 -11.50 -15.40
N MET A 493 -2.03 -10.56 -14.89
CA MET A 493 -2.40 -10.51 -13.47
C MET A 493 -3.14 -11.76 -13.03
N VAL A 494 -4.07 -12.24 -13.86
CA VAL A 494 -4.76 -13.53 -13.63
C VAL A 494 -3.75 -14.67 -13.72
N ASP A 495 -2.95 -14.73 -14.78
CA ASP A 495 -1.98 -15.81 -15.01
C ASP A 495 -0.99 -15.99 -13.85
N VAL A 496 -0.41 -14.88 -13.37
CA VAL A 496 0.53 -14.81 -12.26
C VAL A 496 -0.18 -15.08 -10.92
N GLY A 497 -1.38 -14.50 -10.74
CA GLY A 497 -2.17 -14.67 -9.52
C GLY A 497 -2.52 -16.11 -9.23
N LEU A 498 -2.92 -16.87 -10.26
CA LEU A 498 -3.24 -18.29 -10.16
C LEU A 498 -2.04 -19.12 -9.70
N LEU A 499 -0.90 -18.96 -10.38
CA LEU A 499 0.33 -19.68 -10.02
C LEU A 499 0.72 -19.42 -8.56
N LEU A 500 0.68 -18.16 -8.14
CA LEU A 500 1.11 -17.76 -6.80
C LEU A 500 0.15 -18.22 -5.69
N ALA A 501 -1.13 -18.37 -6.01
CA ALA A 501 -2.17 -18.80 -5.08
C ALA A 501 -2.15 -20.31 -4.88
N ASP A 502 -1.92 -21.06 -5.96
CA ASP A 502 -2.12 -22.51 -5.95
C ASP A 502 -0.82 -23.32 -5.89
N GLN A 503 0.34 -22.71 -6.20
CA GLN A 503 1.64 -23.41 -6.25
C GLN A 503 2.68 -22.87 -5.23
N PRO A 504 3.62 -23.72 -4.78
CA PRO A 504 4.74 -23.27 -3.95
C PRO A 504 5.68 -22.34 -4.74
N LEU A 505 6.44 -21.50 -4.03
CA LEU A 505 7.42 -20.63 -4.67
C LEU A 505 8.64 -21.46 -5.12
N PRO A 506 9.19 -21.20 -6.31
CA PRO A 506 10.39 -21.90 -6.78
C PRO A 506 11.65 -21.47 -6.00
N ASP A 507 12.53 -22.43 -5.75
CA ASP A 507 13.83 -22.17 -5.10
C ASP A 507 14.79 -21.41 -6.02
N GLY A 508 14.64 -21.57 -7.33
CA GLY A 508 15.53 -20.97 -8.33
C GLY A 508 14.95 -20.96 -9.73
N PRO A 509 15.75 -20.56 -10.73
CA PRO A 509 15.30 -20.40 -12.11
C PRO A 509 15.37 -21.69 -12.94
N ARG A 510 15.69 -22.86 -12.36
CA ARG A 510 15.93 -24.09 -13.15
C ARG A 510 14.60 -24.77 -13.46
N VAL A 511 14.29 -24.96 -14.73
CA VAL A 511 12.98 -25.48 -15.18
C VAL A 511 13.15 -26.81 -15.91
N ALA A 512 12.37 -27.82 -15.51
CA ALA A 512 12.18 -29.03 -16.30
C ALA A 512 10.97 -28.85 -17.22
N ILE A 513 11.09 -29.26 -18.49
CA ILE A 513 10.00 -29.24 -19.47
C ILE A 513 9.75 -30.67 -19.89
N LEU A 514 8.50 -31.13 -19.83
CA LEU A 514 8.10 -32.47 -20.26
C LEU A 514 6.74 -32.44 -20.96
N GLY A 515 6.52 -33.31 -21.93
CA GLY A 515 5.23 -33.39 -22.61
C GLY A 515 5.23 -34.19 -23.88
N ASN A 516 4.07 -34.31 -24.52
CA ASN A 516 3.84 -35.14 -25.72
C ASN A 516 3.95 -34.39 -27.05
N SER A 517 4.62 -33.23 -27.06
CA SER A 517 4.80 -32.40 -28.26
C SER A 517 6.18 -31.75 -28.23
N GLU A 518 7.07 -32.20 -29.12
CA GLU A 518 8.41 -31.64 -29.28
C GLU A 518 8.36 -30.14 -29.58
N SER A 519 7.51 -29.71 -30.53
CA SER A 519 7.42 -28.31 -30.94
C SER A 519 6.96 -27.39 -29.79
N LEU A 520 5.99 -27.83 -28.98
CA LEU A 520 5.53 -27.06 -27.82
C LEU A 520 6.59 -27.04 -26.71
N GLY A 521 7.34 -28.14 -26.55
CA GLY A 521 8.50 -28.21 -25.67
C GLY A 521 9.60 -27.21 -26.05
N LEU A 522 9.92 -27.09 -27.34
CA LEU A 522 10.91 -26.12 -27.85
C LEU A 522 10.45 -24.68 -27.69
N LEU A 523 9.19 -24.36 -28.00
CA LEU A 523 8.63 -23.02 -27.77
C LEU A 523 8.70 -22.63 -26.27
N THR A 524 8.40 -23.59 -25.39
CA THR A 524 8.51 -23.40 -23.94
C THR A 524 9.97 -23.18 -23.52
N TYR A 525 10.91 -23.89 -24.12
CA TYR A 525 12.34 -23.75 -23.88
C TYR A 525 12.85 -22.35 -24.26
N ASP A 526 12.51 -21.88 -25.46
CA ASP A 526 12.90 -20.55 -25.94
C ASP A 526 12.28 -19.43 -25.11
N ALA A 527 11.00 -19.55 -24.76
CA ALA A 527 10.34 -18.61 -23.85
C ALA A 527 11.04 -18.57 -22.49
N CYS A 528 11.46 -19.72 -21.94
CA CYS A 528 12.21 -19.77 -20.68
C CYS A 528 13.52 -18.98 -20.77
N LEU A 529 14.28 -19.14 -21.86
CA LEU A 529 15.51 -18.39 -22.07
C LEU A 529 15.27 -16.88 -22.19
N ALA A 530 14.24 -16.47 -22.94
CA ALA A 530 13.88 -15.06 -23.11
C ALA A 530 13.50 -14.38 -21.79
N GLU A 531 12.88 -15.13 -20.87
CA GLU A 531 12.50 -14.66 -19.53
C GLU A 531 13.62 -14.79 -18.48
N GLY A 532 14.80 -15.29 -18.86
CA GLY A 532 15.95 -15.44 -17.97
C GLY A 532 15.85 -16.65 -17.02
N LEU A 533 14.98 -17.61 -17.33
CA LEU A 533 14.96 -18.92 -16.69
C LEU A 533 16.05 -19.82 -17.29
N ARG A 534 16.31 -20.95 -16.63
CA ARG A 534 17.33 -21.95 -17.02
C ARG A 534 16.64 -23.27 -17.32
N PRO A 535 16.06 -23.43 -18.52
CA PRO A 535 15.38 -24.66 -18.89
C PRO A 535 16.40 -25.78 -19.14
N ARG A 536 16.01 -27.02 -18.81
CA ARG A 536 16.70 -28.23 -19.28
C ARG A 536 16.18 -28.62 -20.67
N PRO A 537 16.92 -29.43 -21.45
CA PRO A 537 16.40 -29.99 -22.70
C PRO A 537 15.01 -30.61 -22.47
N PRO A 538 13.99 -30.27 -23.30
CA PRO A 538 12.65 -30.81 -23.13
C PRO A 538 12.66 -32.34 -23.19
N ARG A 539 11.91 -32.98 -22.27
CA ARG A 539 11.65 -34.42 -22.32
C ARG A 539 10.40 -34.67 -23.14
N ASP A 540 10.60 -35.06 -24.40
CA ASP A 540 9.51 -35.49 -25.27
C ASP A 540 9.03 -36.90 -24.85
N LEU A 541 7.73 -37.01 -24.59
CA LEU A 541 7.02 -38.24 -24.27
C LEU A 541 6.39 -38.88 -25.51
N THR A 542 6.50 -38.23 -26.68
CA THR A 542 5.86 -38.58 -27.95
C THR A 542 4.35 -38.39 -27.93
N THR A 543 3.73 -38.27 -29.10
CA THR A 543 2.28 -38.04 -29.25
C THR A 543 1.40 -39.20 -28.77
N GLU A 544 1.98 -40.38 -28.57
CA GLU A 544 1.32 -41.60 -28.08
C GLU A 544 1.28 -41.67 -26.54
N ALA A 545 1.88 -40.71 -25.83
CA ALA A 545 1.96 -40.73 -24.38
C ALA A 545 0.59 -40.76 -23.70
N GLU A 546 0.39 -41.76 -22.85
CA GLU A 546 -0.80 -41.91 -22.03
C GLU A 546 -0.68 -41.12 -20.72
N PRO A 547 -1.79 -40.82 -20.01
CA PRO A 547 -1.75 -40.13 -18.71
C PRO A 547 -0.78 -40.72 -17.67
N ARG A 548 -0.54 -42.04 -17.68
CA ARG A 548 0.45 -42.68 -16.79
C ARG A 548 1.89 -42.23 -17.08
N ASP A 549 2.21 -42.00 -18.36
CA ASP A 549 3.55 -41.60 -18.78
C ASP A 549 3.84 -40.17 -18.31
N PHE A 550 2.82 -39.30 -18.37
CA PHE A 550 2.85 -37.96 -17.79
C PHE A 550 3.05 -37.98 -16.27
N ARG A 551 2.31 -38.83 -15.55
CA ARG A 551 2.45 -38.99 -14.09
C ARG A 551 3.87 -39.39 -13.73
N ASP A 552 4.40 -40.44 -14.37
CA ASP A 552 5.72 -40.99 -14.05
C ASP A 552 6.84 -39.99 -14.42
N ALA A 553 6.71 -39.29 -15.55
CA ALA A 553 7.63 -38.24 -15.95
C ALA A 553 7.61 -37.03 -15.00
N LEU A 554 6.42 -36.59 -14.57
CA LEU A 554 6.26 -35.49 -13.62
C LEU A 554 6.82 -35.88 -12.25
N ALA A 555 6.54 -37.08 -11.74
CA ALA A 555 7.08 -37.57 -10.47
C ALA A 555 8.62 -37.60 -10.49
N ALA A 556 9.22 -38.08 -11.58
CA ALA A 556 10.67 -38.08 -11.75
C ALA A 556 11.25 -36.66 -11.79
N ALA A 557 10.60 -35.73 -12.52
CA ALA A 557 11.01 -34.33 -12.57
C ALA A 557 10.91 -33.66 -11.19
N LEU A 558 9.83 -33.88 -10.45
CA LEU A 558 9.65 -33.32 -9.10
C LEU A 558 10.70 -33.85 -8.12
N ALA A 559 11.11 -35.11 -8.24
CA ALA A 559 12.15 -35.71 -7.40
C ALA A 559 13.58 -35.21 -7.70
N ASP A 560 13.83 -34.65 -8.90
CA ASP A 560 15.18 -34.28 -9.33
C ASP A 560 15.68 -32.98 -8.65
N PRO A 561 16.72 -32.98 -7.80
CA PRO A 561 17.20 -31.78 -7.09
C PRO A 561 17.81 -30.71 -8.01
N THR A 562 18.01 -31.02 -9.30
CA THR A 562 18.57 -30.10 -10.29
C THR A 562 17.52 -29.18 -10.92
N CYS A 563 16.23 -29.40 -10.68
CA CYS A 563 15.15 -28.50 -11.12
C CYS A 563 14.41 -27.87 -9.93
N ASP A 564 13.94 -26.64 -10.14
CA ASP A 564 13.21 -25.85 -9.15
C ASP A 564 11.71 -25.73 -9.50
N ALA A 565 11.34 -26.01 -10.75
CA ALA A 565 9.98 -25.93 -11.28
C ALA A 565 9.79 -26.88 -12.47
N VAL A 566 8.54 -27.26 -12.76
CA VAL A 566 8.19 -28.13 -13.89
C VAL A 566 7.11 -27.48 -14.75
N ILE A 567 7.32 -27.45 -16.07
CA ILE A 567 6.29 -27.11 -17.05
C ILE A 567 5.93 -28.37 -17.83
N VAL A 568 4.65 -28.72 -17.81
CA VAL A 568 4.08 -29.84 -18.56
C VAL A 568 3.42 -29.30 -19.81
N THR A 569 3.82 -29.76 -21.00
CA THR A 569 3.18 -29.40 -22.27
C THR A 569 2.29 -30.54 -22.75
N ALA A 570 1.02 -30.26 -23.01
CA ALA A 570 0.04 -31.28 -23.37
C ALA A 570 -0.76 -30.90 -24.62
N ILE A 571 -0.83 -31.83 -25.56
CA ILE A 571 -1.78 -31.84 -26.67
C ILE A 571 -2.67 -33.10 -26.53
N PRO A 572 -3.83 -33.18 -27.21
CA PRO A 572 -4.60 -34.43 -27.27
C PRO A 572 -3.69 -35.57 -27.76
N TRP A 573 -3.67 -36.69 -27.04
CA TRP A 573 -2.91 -37.87 -27.46
C TRP A 573 -3.74 -38.67 -28.47
N VAL A 574 -3.06 -39.42 -29.34
CA VAL A 574 -3.71 -40.26 -30.35
C VAL A 574 -3.59 -41.71 -29.88
N GLY A 575 -4.73 -42.34 -29.56
CA GLY A 575 -4.75 -43.78 -29.22
C GLY A 575 -4.51 -44.67 -30.45
N GLU A 576 -4.26 -45.97 -30.22
CA GLU A 576 -3.96 -46.97 -31.27
C GLU A 576 -4.99 -47.02 -32.42
N ASN A 577 -6.24 -46.57 -32.19
CA ASN A 577 -7.33 -46.55 -33.17
C ASN A 577 -7.49 -45.21 -33.92
N GLY A 578 -6.66 -44.21 -33.68
CA GLY A 578 -6.69 -42.91 -34.40
C GLY A 578 -7.84 -41.96 -34.04
N GLU A 579 -8.68 -42.30 -33.06
CA GLU A 579 -9.77 -41.44 -32.57
C GLU A 579 -9.31 -40.57 -31.39
N ALA A 580 -9.54 -39.26 -31.47
CA ALA A 580 -9.39 -38.36 -30.33
C ALA A 580 -10.53 -38.61 -29.33
N HIS A 581 -10.20 -38.95 -28.08
CA HIS A 581 -11.20 -39.38 -27.10
C HIS A 581 -11.82 -38.16 -26.39
N THR A 582 -13.15 -38.14 -26.25
CA THR A 582 -13.85 -37.10 -25.48
C THR A 582 -13.72 -37.40 -23.99
N GLY A 583 -13.07 -36.52 -23.22
CA GLY A 583 -12.84 -36.68 -21.77
C GLY A 583 -11.36 -36.77 -21.34
N ASP A 584 -10.43 -36.73 -22.29
CA ASP A 584 -8.98 -36.86 -22.09
C ASP A 584 -8.38 -35.90 -21.05
N GLY A 585 -8.93 -34.69 -20.96
CA GLY A 585 -8.47 -33.67 -20.00
C GLY A 585 -8.66 -34.09 -18.53
N GLU A 586 -9.72 -34.81 -18.18
CA GLU A 586 -10.00 -35.18 -16.79
C GLU A 586 -9.07 -36.28 -16.28
N VAL A 587 -8.80 -37.28 -17.12
CA VAL A 587 -7.91 -38.41 -16.82
C VAL A 587 -6.47 -37.92 -16.71
N LEU A 588 -6.02 -37.09 -17.66
CA LEU A 588 -4.71 -36.46 -17.58
C LEU A 588 -4.58 -35.57 -16.33
N ALA A 589 -5.61 -34.79 -16.00
CA ALA A 589 -5.60 -33.96 -14.80
C ALA A 589 -5.47 -34.79 -13.52
N ALA A 590 -6.15 -35.93 -13.43
CA ALA A 590 -6.03 -36.85 -12.28
C ALA A 590 -4.61 -37.40 -12.14
N ALA A 591 -4.00 -37.83 -13.24
CA ALA A 591 -2.64 -38.37 -13.27
C ALA A 591 -1.59 -37.31 -12.86
N LEU A 592 -1.70 -36.08 -13.38
CA LEU A 592 -0.81 -34.97 -13.01
C LEU A 592 -0.94 -34.59 -11.53
N ARG A 593 -2.17 -34.56 -10.99
CA ARG A 593 -2.40 -34.30 -9.56
C ARG A 593 -1.82 -35.39 -8.66
N GLU A 594 -1.96 -36.66 -9.04
CA GLU A 594 -1.40 -37.79 -8.29
C GLU A 594 0.12 -37.65 -8.16
N ALA A 595 0.82 -37.34 -9.26
CA ALA A 595 2.26 -37.09 -9.25
C ALA A 595 2.64 -35.87 -8.40
N ALA A 596 1.90 -34.77 -8.53
CA ALA A 596 2.19 -33.55 -7.78
C ALA A 596 1.95 -33.71 -6.28
N ALA A 597 0.91 -34.44 -5.87
CA ALA A 597 0.60 -34.69 -4.46
C ALA A 597 1.60 -35.62 -3.74
N THR A 598 2.28 -36.49 -4.48
CA THR A 598 3.24 -37.46 -3.93
C THR A 598 4.70 -37.00 -4.01
N GLY A 599 5.00 -36.04 -4.91
CA GLY A 599 6.34 -35.51 -5.11
C GLY A 599 6.74 -34.38 -4.14
N PRO A 600 8.04 -33.98 -4.13
CA PRO A 600 8.49 -32.78 -3.43
C PRO A 600 7.73 -31.53 -3.89
N ALA A 601 7.50 -30.59 -2.96
CA ALA A 601 6.77 -29.35 -3.24
C ALA A 601 7.57 -28.41 -4.17
N LYS A 602 7.37 -28.54 -5.48
CA LYS A 602 7.86 -27.61 -6.52
C LYS A 602 6.69 -27.13 -7.36
N PRO A 603 6.73 -25.88 -7.87
CA PRO A 603 5.66 -25.37 -8.73
C PRO A 603 5.56 -26.17 -10.03
N VAL A 604 4.33 -26.55 -10.36
CA VAL A 604 3.96 -27.19 -11.62
C VAL A 604 3.01 -26.28 -12.40
N ALA A 605 3.25 -26.09 -13.68
CA ALA A 605 2.35 -25.40 -14.60
C ALA A 605 2.10 -26.25 -15.84
N VAL A 606 0.87 -26.21 -16.37
CA VAL A 606 0.48 -26.94 -17.58
C VAL A 606 0.28 -25.96 -18.73
N VAL A 607 0.88 -26.24 -19.88
CA VAL A 607 0.61 -25.58 -21.15
C VAL A 607 -0.21 -26.54 -22.00
N HIS A 608 -1.38 -26.12 -22.47
CA HIS A 608 -2.24 -26.99 -23.27
C HIS A 608 -2.73 -26.32 -24.55
N VAL A 609 -2.95 -27.14 -25.58
CA VAL A 609 -3.51 -26.72 -26.87
C VAL A 609 -4.72 -27.60 -27.17
N GLU A 610 -5.88 -27.02 -27.48
CA GLU A 610 -7.13 -27.72 -27.86
C GLU A 610 -7.64 -28.80 -26.87
N MET A 611 -7.17 -28.81 -25.62
CA MET A 611 -7.67 -29.70 -24.55
C MET A 611 -8.77 -29.01 -23.72
N GLY A 612 -9.98 -28.92 -24.28
CA GLY A 612 -11.15 -28.38 -23.57
C GLY A 612 -11.44 -29.13 -22.27
N GLY A 613 -11.74 -28.40 -21.19
CA GLY A 613 -12.03 -28.99 -19.87
C GLY A 613 -10.82 -29.32 -19.00
N LEU A 614 -9.61 -29.49 -19.56
CA LEU A 614 -8.39 -29.79 -18.78
C LEU A 614 -8.09 -28.72 -17.71
N ALA A 615 -8.18 -27.43 -18.08
CA ALA A 615 -7.96 -26.33 -17.14
C ALA A 615 -8.95 -26.33 -15.97
N HIS A 616 -10.23 -26.66 -16.23
CA HIS A 616 -11.25 -26.77 -15.19
C HIS A 616 -11.05 -28.04 -14.34
N ALA A 617 -10.69 -29.16 -14.97
CA ALA A 617 -10.42 -30.41 -14.28
C ALA A 617 -9.23 -30.27 -13.32
N LEU A 618 -8.14 -29.61 -13.75
CA LEU A 618 -6.97 -29.32 -12.92
C LEU A 618 -7.29 -28.40 -11.74
N SER A 619 -8.27 -27.50 -11.87
CA SER A 619 -8.69 -26.58 -10.81
C SER A 619 -9.76 -27.11 -9.85
N ALA A 620 -10.62 -28.04 -10.28
CA ALA A 620 -11.82 -28.47 -9.53
C ALA A 620 -11.56 -29.38 -8.31
N ALA A 621 -10.37 -29.97 -8.15
CA ALA A 621 -10.13 -31.10 -7.25
C ALA A 621 -10.09 -30.80 -5.73
N THR A 622 -10.41 -29.58 -5.28
CA THR A 622 -10.48 -29.23 -3.85
C THR A 622 -11.79 -28.56 -3.44
N SER A 623 -12.77 -28.41 -4.33
CA SER A 623 -14.09 -27.88 -3.97
C SER A 623 -14.98 -29.01 -3.43
N THR A 624 -15.28 -29.00 -2.13
CA THR A 624 -16.36 -29.81 -1.55
C THR A 624 -17.75 -29.24 -1.83
N ALA A 625 -17.86 -28.19 -2.66
CA ALA A 625 -19.15 -27.61 -3.00
C ALA A 625 -19.84 -28.42 -4.11
N THR A 626 -21.04 -28.90 -3.81
CA THR A 626 -21.94 -29.56 -4.78
C THR A 626 -22.18 -28.62 -5.98
N PRO A 627 -22.06 -29.10 -7.23
CA PRO A 627 -22.43 -28.31 -8.39
C PRO A 627 -23.89 -27.84 -8.27
N PRO A 628 -24.22 -26.59 -8.63
CA PRO A 628 -25.62 -26.21 -8.77
C PRO A 628 -26.24 -27.12 -9.83
N GLY A 629 -27.33 -27.80 -9.47
CA GLY A 629 -28.09 -28.63 -10.42
C GLY A 629 -28.54 -27.81 -11.63
N PRO A 630 -28.77 -28.45 -12.78
CA PRO A 630 -29.16 -27.76 -14.00
C PRO A 630 -30.38 -26.88 -13.74
N VAL A 631 -30.23 -25.59 -14.02
CA VAL A 631 -31.31 -24.61 -13.95
C VAL A 631 -32.38 -25.05 -14.95
N PRO A 632 -33.66 -25.21 -14.56
CA PRO A 632 -34.70 -25.53 -15.53
C PRO A 632 -34.83 -24.34 -16.49
N HIS A 633 -34.60 -24.58 -17.78
CA HIS A 633 -34.89 -23.58 -18.80
C HIS A 633 -36.38 -23.19 -18.69
N PRO A 634 -36.71 -21.87 -18.68
CA PRO A 634 -38.08 -21.45 -18.71
C PRO A 634 -38.71 -21.92 -20.01
N ALA A 635 -39.81 -22.66 -19.90
CA ALA A 635 -40.61 -23.09 -21.04
C ALA A 635 -41.01 -21.87 -21.90
N PRO A 636 -40.96 -21.97 -23.24
CA PRO A 636 -41.39 -20.89 -24.09
C PRO A 636 -42.89 -20.62 -23.89
N ALA A 637 -43.23 -19.34 -23.69
CA ALA A 637 -44.61 -18.88 -23.58
C ALA A 637 -45.43 -19.22 -24.84
N PRO A 638 -46.75 -19.49 -24.72
CA PRO A 638 -47.56 -19.96 -25.84
C PRO A 638 -47.81 -18.83 -26.85
N GLY A 639 -47.21 -18.98 -28.04
CA GLY A 639 -47.57 -18.23 -29.24
C GLY A 639 -48.88 -18.77 -29.83
N GLY A 640 -49.76 -17.84 -30.23
CA GLY A 640 -51.10 -18.14 -30.74
C GLY A 640 -51.11 -18.97 -32.04
N THR A 641 -52.12 -19.85 -32.09
CA THR A 641 -52.81 -20.41 -33.28
C THR A 641 -51.99 -20.61 -34.57
N PRO A 642 -51.69 -21.87 -34.92
CA PRO A 642 -51.37 -22.27 -36.28
C PRO A 642 -52.61 -22.83 -37.01
N GLY A 643 -52.78 -22.43 -38.28
CA GLY A 643 -53.64 -23.10 -39.25
C GLY A 643 -52.99 -24.38 -39.80
N PRO A 644 -53.77 -25.31 -40.40
CA PRO A 644 -53.57 -26.74 -40.20
C PRO A 644 -52.87 -27.47 -41.35
N ALA A 645 -52.28 -28.63 -41.05
CA ALA A 645 -52.71 -29.94 -41.57
C ALA A 645 -51.61 -31.02 -41.42
N GLY A 646 -52.00 -32.23 -41.01
CA GLY A 646 -51.25 -33.45 -41.31
C GLY A 646 -50.96 -34.41 -40.15
N THR A 647 -51.98 -35.15 -39.71
CA THR A 647 -51.91 -36.49 -39.06
C THR A 647 -51.22 -37.54 -39.97
N PRO A 648 -50.97 -38.81 -39.57
CA PRO A 648 -51.16 -39.51 -38.27
C PRO A 648 -49.95 -40.37 -37.81
N GLY A 649 -49.90 -40.83 -36.55
CA GLY A 649 -50.31 -42.20 -36.21
C GLY A 649 -49.27 -42.92 -35.32
N PRO A 650 -49.60 -44.05 -34.66
CA PRO A 650 -49.65 -44.12 -33.20
C PRO A 650 -48.91 -45.33 -32.57
N ASP A 651 -49.24 -45.57 -31.29
CA ASP A 651 -49.07 -46.79 -30.45
C ASP A 651 -47.91 -46.74 -29.43
N GLY A 652 -48.10 -46.99 -28.14
CA GLY A 652 -49.28 -47.40 -27.38
C GLY A 652 -48.88 -48.15 -26.10
N ALA A 653 -49.48 -47.78 -24.96
CA ALA A 653 -49.81 -48.63 -23.78
C ALA A 653 -48.65 -49.34 -23.02
N ALA A 654 -48.69 -49.70 -21.73
CA ALA A 654 -49.55 -49.60 -20.54
C ALA A 654 -48.73 -50.33 -19.41
N VAL A 655 -48.51 -49.81 -18.18
CA VAL A 655 -49.36 -49.90 -16.95
C VAL A 655 -49.45 -51.36 -16.38
N PRO A 656 -49.58 -51.66 -15.06
CA PRO A 656 -48.86 -51.28 -13.82
C PRO A 656 -48.64 -52.57 -12.90
N PRO A 657 -48.94 -52.64 -11.57
CA PRO A 657 -48.18 -52.24 -10.37
C PRO A 657 -48.03 -53.37 -9.30
N GLY A 658 -47.48 -53.07 -8.12
CA GLY A 658 -47.75 -53.88 -6.90
C GLY A 658 -46.76 -53.67 -5.75
N ALA A 659 -47.26 -53.37 -4.56
CA ALA A 659 -46.53 -52.96 -3.35
C ALA A 659 -46.41 -54.08 -2.29
N ARG A 660 -45.43 -53.98 -1.37
CA ARG A 660 -45.56 -54.04 0.13
C ARG A 660 -44.31 -54.56 0.90
N GLU A 661 -44.10 -53.91 2.06
CA GLU A 661 -43.72 -54.42 3.41
C GLU A 661 -42.28 -54.83 3.83
N ALA A 662 -41.81 -54.12 4.89
CA ALA A 662 -41.28 -54.57 6.21
C ALA A 662 -39.83 -55.10 6.44
N SER A 663 -39.21 -54.57 7.51
CA SER A 663 -37.98 -54.95 8.29
C SER A 663 -38.08 -56.36 8.95
N PRO A 664 -37.15 -56.92 9.80
CA PRO A 664 -36.00 -56.34 10.58
C PRO A 664 -34.74 -57.26 10.80
N GLY A 665 -33.77 -56.86 11.65
CA GLY A 665 -32.80 -57.77 12.30
C GLY A 665 -31.54 -57.17 12.98
N THR A 666 -31.38 -57.39 14.28
CA THR A 666 -30.16 -57.31 15.15
C THR A 666 -29.81 -58.77 15.59
N PRO A 667 -28.69 -59.20 16.26
CA PRO A 667 -27.86 -58.49 17.28
C PRO A 667 -26.35 -58.87 17.48
N ALA A 668 -25.70 -58.17 18.44
CA ALA A 668 -24.65 -58.59 19.43
C ALA A 668 -23.25 -59.06 18.92
N SER A 669 -22.08 -58.92 19.58
CA SER A 669 -21.62 -58.65 20.98
C SER A 669 -20.08 -58.41 20.99
N GLY A 670 -19.51 -57.85 22.09
CA GLY A 670 -18.15 -58.21 22.55
C GLY A 670 -17.18 -57.08 22.99
N THR A 671 -17.11 -56.79 24.29
CA THR A 671 -15.97 -56.15 25.01
C THR A 671 -15.12 -57.26 25.68
N PRO A 672 -13.86 -57.08 26.17
CA PRO A 672 -13.44 -56.22 27.32
C PRO A 672 -12.10 -55.46 27.03
N GLY A 673 -11.50 -54.53 27.79
CA GLY A 673 -11.57 -54.12 29.20
C GLY A 673 -10.18 -54.24 29.89
N ARG A 674 -9.64 -53.13 30.47
CA ARG A 674 -8.63 -52.97 31.58
C ARG A 674 -7.58 -51.85 31.29
N THR A 675 -7.52 -50.70 31.98
CA THR A 675 -7.23 -50.28 33.40
C THR A 675 -5.75 -50.06 33.77
N ALA A 676 -5.38 -48.77 33.83
CA ALA A 676 -4.77 -47.98 34.92
C ALA A 676 -3.47 -48.38 35.70
N SER A 677 -2.68 -47.31 35.95
CA SER A 677 -1.94 -46.94 37.18
C SER A 677 -0.39 -47.03 37.19
N GLY A 678 0.27 -46.02 37.78
CA GLY A 678 1.69 -46.08 38.16
C GLY A 678 2.43 -44.75 38.38
N THR A 679 2.34 -44.20 39.59
CA THR A 679 3.06 -43.04 40.16
C THR A 679 4.52 -43.30 40.56
N ARG A 680 5.37 -42.24 40.67
CA ARG A 680 6.49 -41.92 41.63
C ARG A 680 7.62 -41.18 40.89
N ARG A 681 8.46 -40.29 41.44
CA ARG A 681 8.63 -39.52 42.70
C ARG A 681 9.79 -38.53 42.41
N ASP A 682 9.72 -37.30 42.92
CA ASP A 682 10.87 -36.35 43.01
C ASP A 682 11.91 -36.76 44.08
N PRO A 683 13.08 -36.10 44.09
CA PRO A 683 13.40 -35.26 45.26
C PRO A 683 14.11 -33.90 44.98
N ALA A 684 13.64 -32.86 45.70
CA ALA A 684 14.28 -31.70 46.38
C ALA A 684 15.68 -31.14 45.96
N GLY A 685 15.99 -29.83 46.01
CA GLY A 685 15.26 -28.63 46.47
C GLY A 685 16.09 -27.30 46.49
N ALA A 686 15.34 -26.18 46.65
CA ALA A 686 15.67 -24.83 47.18
C ALA A 686 16.53 -23.80 46.39
N PRO A 687 16.36 -22.45 46.59
CA PRO A 687 15.16 -21.67 46.88
C PRO A 687 14.92 -20.48 45.89
N SER A 688 13.70 -19.95 45.93
CA SER A 688 13.11 -18.89 45.10
C SER A 688 13.48 -17.46 45.53
N GLY A 689 13.77 -16.59 44.54
CA GLY A 689 13.63 -15.14 44.62
C GLY A 689 12.62 -14.63 43.56
N PRO A 690 11.79 -13.60 43.83
CA PRO A 690 10.76 -13.20 42.90
C PRO A 690 11.32 -12.23 41.85
N ALA A 691 11.64 -12.74 40.66
CA ALA A 691 11.78 -11.91 39.47
C ALA A 691 10.40 -11.82 38.79
N GLY A 692 9.75 -10.67 38.95
CA GLY A 692 8.51 -10.35 38.25
C GLY A 692 8.73 -10.19 36.75
N GLY A 693 8.61 -11.29 36.00
CA GLY A 693 8.47 -11.28 34.54
C GLY A 693 7.00 -11.07 34.16
N LEU A 694 6.70 -9.96 33.49
CA LEU A 694 5.38 -9.70 32.92
C LEU A 694 4.98 -10.78 31.91
N PRO A 695 3.70 -11.20 31.86
CA PRO A 695 3.18 -11.95 30.72
C PRO A 695 3.09 -11.00 29.52
N ARG A 696 4.01 -11.16 28.55
CA ARG A 696 3.85 -10.57 27.21
C ARG A 696 2.56 -11.15 26.62
N SER A 697 1.60 -10.29 26.31
CA SER A 697 0.46 -10.67 25.46
C SER A 697 1.04 -11.21 24.14
N PRO A 698 0.50 -12.30 23.56
CA PRO A 698 1.10 -12.88 22.38
C PRO A 698 0.96 -11.88 21.23
N GLU A 699 2.08 -11.33 20.78
CA GLU A 699 2.21 -10.85 19.41
C GLU A 699 1.97 -12.08 18.53
N THR A 700 0.73 -12.27 18.07
CA THR A 700 0.46 -13.16 16.95
C THR A 700 1.10 -12.54 15.72
N THR A 701 2.39 -12.79 15.53
CA THR A 701 3.04 -12.60 14.26
C THR A 701 2.23 -13.39 13.23
N PRO A 702 1.74 -12.77 12.14
CA PRO A 702 1.00 -13.52 11.12
C PRO A 702 1.86 -14.67 10.66
N ARG A 703 1.35 -15.90 10.77
CA ARG A 703 2.07 -17.07 10.24
C ARG A 703 2.04 -16.96 8.72
N PRO A 704 3.16 -17.22 8.02
CA PRO A 704 3.11 -17.39 6.57
C PRO A 704 2.07 -18.48 6.24
N PRO A 705 1.36 -18.36 5.11
CA PRO A 705 0.33 -19.32 4.74
C PRO A 705 0.90 -20.75 4.79
N THR A 706 0.18 -21.67 5.44
CA THR A 706 0.56 -23.07 5.55
C THR A 706 0.37 -23.75 4.19
N ARG A 707 1.38 -23.63 3.31
CA ARG A 707 1.42 -24.23 1.97
C ARG A 707 1.83 -25.71 2.03
N GLY A 708 1.06 -26.51 2.78
CA GLY A 708 1.39 -27.91 3.08
C GLY A 708 0.77 -28.96 2.16
N ALA A 709 -0.18 -28.58 1.29
CA ALA A 709 -0.76 -29.44 0.27
C ALA A 709 -0.59 -28.76 -1.09
N VAL A 710 -0.27 -29.53 -2.13
CA VAL A 710 -0.19 -28.99 -3.50
C VAL A 710 -1.59 -28.55 -3.90
N GLY A 711 -1.75 -27.23 -4.08
CA GLY A 711 -2.99 -26.64 -4.56
C GLY A 711 -3.25 -27.01 -6.02
N PRO A 712 -4.34 -26.50 -6.61
CA PRO A 712 -4.67 -26.78 -7.99
C PRO A 712 -3.51 -26.49 -8.97
N ILE A 713 -3.39 -27.26 -10.04
CA ILE A 713 -2.30 -27.06 -11.01
C ILE A 713 -2.78 -26.04 -12.07
N PRO A 714 -2.17 -24.86 -12.19
CA PRO A 714 -2.60 -23.86 -13.15
C PRO A 714 -2.31 -24.30 -14.59
N ALA A 715 -3.31 -24.12 -15.46
CA ALA A 715 -3.23 -24.42 -16.88
C ALA A 715 -3.28 -23.13 -17.72
N TYR A 716 -2.44 -23.08 -18.75
CA TYR A 716 -2.24 -21.93 -19.62
C TYR A 716 -2.45 -22.33 -21.09
N PRO A 717 -3.09 -21.46 -21.89
CA PRO A 717 -3.33 -21.73 -23.30
C PRO A 717 -2.10 -21.53 -24.20
N ALA A 718 -0.98 -21.04 -23.64
CA ALA A 718 0.24 -20.73 -24.39
C ALA A 718 1.48 -20.81 -23.49
N ALA A 719 2.62 -21.18 -24.08
CA ALA A 719 3.87 -21.39 -23.36
C ALA A 719 4.41 -20.10 -22.72
N GLU A 720 4.37 -18.99 -23.46
CA GLU A 720 4.85 -17.67 -23.02
C GLU A 720 4.13 -17.20 -21.76
N ARG A 721 2.86 -17.55 -21.61
CA ARG A 721 2.03 -17.17 -20.45
C ARG A 721 2.42 -17.94 -19.21
N ALA A 722 2.59 -19.26 -19.32
CA ALA A 722 3.04 -20.11 -18.22
C ALA A 722 4.45 -19.71 -17.77
N VAL A 723 5.35 -19.53 -18.74
CA VAL A 723 6.74 -19.14 -18.49
C VAL A 723 6.81 -17.76 -17.85
N ARG A 724 6.04 -16.78 -18.33
CA ARG A 724 5.98 -15.44 -17.73
C ARG A 724 5.50 -15.48 -16.29
N ALA A 725 4.44 -16.24 -16.01
CA ALA A 725 3.94 -16.42 -14.64
C ALA A 725 5.02 -17.02 -13.73
N LEU A 726 5.70 -18.07 -14.19
CA LEU A 726 6.79 -18.72 -13.45
C LEU A 726 7.99 -17.78 -13.25
N SER A 727 8.37 -17.02 -14.26
CA SER A 727 9.43 -16.00 -14.20
C SER A 727 9.16 -14.98 -13.12
N GLU A 728 7.95 -14.44 -13.03
CA GLU A 728 7.56 -13.52 -11.95
C GLU A 728 7.57 -14.19 -10.57
N ALA A 729 7.13 -15.45 -10.46
CA ALA A 729 7.23 -16.20 -9.21
C ALA A 729 8.69 -16.42 -8.76
N VAL A 730 9.62 -16.70 -9.69
CA VAL A 730 11.06 -16.81 -9.42
C VAL A 730 11.65 -15.47 -8.96
N LYS A 731 11.31 -14.37 -9.64
CA LYS A 731 11.77 -13.02 -9.28
C LYS A 731 11.28 -12.66 -7.87
N TYR A 732 10.01 -12.90 -7.58
CA TYR A 732 9.43 -12.68 -6.26
C TYR A 732 10.04 -13.56 -5.16
N ALA A 733 10.23 -14.86 -5.41
CA ALA A 733 10.86 -15.77 -4.46
C ALA A 733 12.29 -15.33 -4.11
N ARG A 734 13.06 -14.87 -5.11
CA ARG A 734 14.38 -14.29 -4.91
C ARG A 734 14.33 -13.02 -4.08
N TRP A 735 13.44 -12.09 -4.41
CA TRP A 735 13.25 -10.86 -3.65
C TRP A 735 12.91 -11.16 -2.19
N ARG A 736 11.99 -12.10 -1.94
CA ARG A 736 11.55 -12.46 -0.59
C ARG A 736 12.70 -13.03 0.26
N ARG A 737 13.57 -13.86 -0.33
CA ARG A 737 14.79 -14.35 0.35
C ARG A 737 15.76 -13.23 0.70
N GLN A 738 15.93 -12.25 -0.20
CA GLN A 738 16.78 -11.09 0.04
C GLN A 738 16.19 -10.15 1.11
N ALA A 739 14.88 -9.91 1.06
CA ALA A 739 14.17 -9.06 2.01
C ALA A 739 14.20 -9.60 3.45
N ALA A 740 14.40 -10.91 3.64
CA ALA A 740 14.57 -11.53 4.95
C ALA A 740 15.85 -11.08 5.68
N THR A 741 16.85 -10.56 4.95
CA THR A 741 18.07 -9.94 5.51
C THR A 741 18.16 -8.50 4.99
N PRO A 742 17.42 -7.56 5.59
CA PRO A 742 17.39 -6.17 5.13
C PRO A 742 18.76 -5.51 5.30
N GLY A 743 19.11 -4.62 4.36
CA GLY A 743 20.25 -3.72 4.51
C GLY A 743 20.05 -2.76 5.68
N LYS A 744 21.13 -2.14 6.13
CA LYS A 744 21.10 -1.16 7.24
C LYS A 744 21.29 0.24 6.67
N VAL A 745 20.49 1.18 7.18
CA VAL A 745 20.80 2.60 7.02
C VAL A 745 21.95 2.88 7.99
N PRO A 746 23.12 3.34 7.52
CA PRO A 746 24.24 3.63 8.41
C PRO A 746 23.85 4.74 9.40
N GLU A 747 24.00 4.47 10.70
CA GLU A 747 23.69 5.45 11.76
C GLU A 747 24.76 6.55 11.87
N CYS A 748 26.00 6.22 11.47
CA CYS A 748 27.10 7.17 11.35
C CYS A 748 27.96 6.74 10.16
N LEU A 749 28.13 7.62 9.17
CA LEU A 749 29.04 7.39 8.05
C LEU A 749 30.48 7.76 8.46
N ASP A 750 30.65 8.92 9.09
CA ASP A 750 31.90 9.39 9.71
C ASP A 750 31.70 10.67 10.56
N GLU A 751 32.75 11.11 11.26
CA GLU A 751 32.78 12.36 12.05
C GLU A 751 32.82 13.64 11.19
N THR A 752 32.86 13.53 9.85
CA THR A 752 32.92 14.69 8.96
C THR A 752 31.56 15.31 8.66
N ILE A 753 30.48 14.62 9.05
CA ILE A 753 29.11 15.13 8.90
C ILE A 753 28.77 16.07 10.07
N ASP A 754 28.45 17.33 9.73
CA ASP A 754 27.97 18.34 10.69
C ASP A 754 26.51 18.71 10.41
N GLU A 755 25.60 17.88 10.94
CA GLU A 755 24.14 18.03 10.76
C GLU A 755 23.62 19.36 11.34
N GLN A 756 24.21 19.83 12.43
CA GLN A 756 23.79 21.07 13.09
C GLN A 756 24.16 22.30 12.26
N ALA A 757 25.39 22.37 11.77
CA ALA A 757 25.82 23.45 10.88
C ALA A 757 25.04 23.41 9.57
N ALA A 758 24.73 22.22 9.04
CA ALA A 758 23.93 22.07 7.83
C ALA A 758 22.50 22.58 8.04
N ALA A 759 21.83 22.21 9.13
CA ALA A 759 20.50 22.73 9.47
C ALA A 759 20.50 24.26 9.57
N ALA A 760 21.46 24.84 10.30
CA ALA A 760 21.59 26.29 10.45
C ALA A 760 21.81 26.98 9.08
N ARG A 761 22.62 26.36 8.20
CA ARG A 761 22.88 26.87 6.86
C ARG A 761 21.64 26.82 5.96
N VAL A 762 20.89 25.72 6.00
CA VAL A 762 19.63 25.56 5.24
C VAL A 762 18.60 26.60 5.68
N THR A 763 18.40 26.78 7.00
CA THR A 763 17.51 27.81 7.55
C THR A 763 17.93 29.22 7.10
N ALA A 764 19.23 29.54 7.18
CA ALA A 764 19.74 30.84 6.75
C ALA A 764 19.54 31.10 5.24
N LEU A 765 19.66 30.06 4.40
CA LEU A 765 19.50 30.18 2.94
C LEU A 765 18.03 30.29 2.50
N LEU A 766 17.09 29.70 3.25
CA LEU A 766 15.65 29.83 3.00
C LEU A 766 15.10 31.18 3.45
N GLY A 767 15.62 31.73 4.56
CA GLY A 767 15.13 32.99 5.14
C GLY A 767 13.77 32.86 5.83
N PRO A 768 13.23 33.96 6.38
CA PRO A 768 12.02 33.96 7.20
C PRO A 768 10.70 33.82 6.41
N ASP A 769 10.70 34.14 5.11
CA ASP A 769 9.52 34.01 4.23
C ASP A 769 9.91 33.31 2.91
N PRO A 770 10.05 31.97 2.92
CA PRO A 770 10.60 31.22 1.80
C PRO A 770 9.60 31.08 0.64
N ASP A 771 10.04 31.39 -0.59
CA ASP A 771 9.21 31.20 -1.81
C ASP A 771 8.84 29.70 -1.98
N PRO A 772 7.55 29.35 -2.03
CA PRO A 772 7.08 27.97 -2.23
C PRO A 772 7.60 27.30 -3.51
N ARG A 773 8.02 28.09 -4.52
CA ARG A 773 8.59 27.57 -5.78
C ARG A 773 10.03 27.05 -5.61
N GLY A 774 10.68 27.39 -4.50
CA GLY A 774 12.04 27.00 -4.17
C GLY A 774 13.11 27.87 -4.82
N ARG A 775 14.29 27.91 -4.20
CA ARG A 775 15.46 28.70 -4.57
C ARG A 775 16.60 27.78 -5.04
N PRO A 776 17.12 27.92 -6.27
CA PRO A 776 18.37 27.28 -6.67
C PRO A 776 19.55 27.94 -5.94
N LEU A 777 20.45 27.13 -5.39
CA LEU A 777 21.67 27.62 -4.74
C LEU A 777 22.73 27.99 -5.78
N THR A 778 23.56 28.98 -5.45
CA THR A 778 24.79 29.25 -6.21
C THR A 778 25.79 28.10 -6.04
N HIS A 779 26.77 28.00 -6.95
CA HIS A 779 27.78 26.93 -6.89
C HIS A 779 28.54 26.90 -5.56
N GLN A 780 28.88 28.08 -5.01
CA GLN A 780 29.57 28.20 -3.72
C GLN A 780 28.67 27.80 -2.54
N GLU A 781 27.39 28.19 -2.56
CA GLU A 781 26.42 27.79 -1.53
C GLU A 781 26.19 26.27 -1.54
N ALA A 782 26.04 25.67 -2.73
CA ALA A 782 25.87 24.23 -2.89
C ALA A 782 27.10 23.44 -2.43
N ALA A 783 28.31 23.86 -2.83
CA ALA A 783 29.56 23.23 -2.40
C ALA A 783 29.74 23.35 -0.88
N GLY A 784 29.39 24.50 -0.28
CA GLY A 784 29.44 24.68 1.17
C GLY A 784 28.50 23.76 1.94
N LEU A 785 27.27 23.56 1.45
CA LEU A 785 26.31 22.64 2.08
C LEU A 785 26.72 21.16 1.90
N LEU A 786 27.20 20.78 0.71
CA LEU A 786 27.70 19.44 0.43
C LEU A 786 28.95 19.09 1.25
N GLY A 787 29.83 20.06 1.47
CA GLY A 787 31.03 19.90 2.29
C GLY A 787 30.73 19.55 3.74
N LEU A 788 29.60 20.00 4.30
CA LEU A 788 29.15 19.62 5.66
C LEU A 788 28.71 18.15 5.77
N TYR A 789 28.55 17.46 4.64
CA TYR A 789 28.30 16.02 4.57
C TYR A 789 29.54 15.25 4.04
N GLY A 790 30.71 15.88 4.00
CA GLY A 790 31.93 15.29 3.46
C GLY A 790 31.96 15.13 1.94
N ILE A 791 31.05 15.78 1.21
CA ILE A 791 31.00 15.73 -0.27
C ILE A 791 31.79 16.91 -0.84
N GLU A 792 33.03 16.63 -1.27
CA GLU A 792 33.89 17.65 -1.87
C GLU A 792 33.58 17.87 -3.36
N VAL A 793 33.13 19.08 -3.70
CA VAL A 793 32.92 19.51 -5.10
C VAL A 793 34.17 20.26 -5.57
N ARG A 794 34.78 19.82 -6.67
CA ARG A 794 36.00 20.45 -7.19
C ARG A 794 35.72 21.90 -7.61
N PRO A 795 36.49 22.88 -7.11
CA PRO A 795 36.20 24.29 -7.37
C PRO A 795 36.46 24.67 -8.83
N GLY A 796 35.48 25.32 -9.46
CA GLY A 796 35.69 26.07 -10.69
C GLY A 796 35.98 27.54 -10.36
N ILE A 797 37.15 28.04 -10.74
CA ILE A 797 37.54 29.43 -10.51
C ILE A 797 37.03 30.29 -11.68
N PRO A 798 36.22 31.33 -11.44
CA PRO A 798 35.81 32.27 -12.48
C PRO A 798 37.01 32.89 -13.19
N ALA A 799 36.95 32.90 -14.51
CA ALA A 799 37.98 33.44 -15.39
C ALA A 799 37.32 34.42 -16.37
N PRO A 800 36.94 35.64 -15.93
CA PRO A 800 36.25 36.61 -16.78
C PRO A 800 37.11 37.12 -17.96
N ASP A 801 38.42 36.97 -17.86
CA ASP A 801 39.40 37.28 -18.89
C ASP A 801 40.54 36.24 -18.90
N VAL A 802 41.38 36.31 -19.93
CA VAL A 802 42.47 35.34 -20.14
C VAL A 802 43.53 35.39 -19.02
N GLU A 803 43.80 36.56 -18.44
CA GLU A 803 44.79 36.68 -17.36
C GLU A 803 44.25 36.06 -16.06
N ALA A 804 42.96 36.25 -15.77
CA ALA A 804 42.28 35.57 -14.68
C ALA A 804 42.25 34.05 -14.89
N ALA A 805 42.11 33.57 -16.13
CA ALA A 805 42.21 32.14 -16.46
C ALA A 805 43.61 31.58 -16.13
N VAL A 806 44.66 32.28 -16.53
CA VAL A 806 46.05 31.89 -16.25
C VAL A 806 46.35 31.91 -14.75
N ALA A 807 45.93 32.95 -14.04
CA ALA A 807 46.08 33.04 -12.58
C ALA A 807 45.33 31.91 -11.86
N ALA A 808 44.12 31.56 -12.33
CA ALA A 808 43.35 30.44 -11.82
C ALA A 808 44.06 29.11 -12.06
N ALA A 809 44.61 28.88 -13.25
CA ALA A 809 45.35 27.67 -13.59
C ALA A 809 46.64 27.53 -12.77
N ALA A 810 47.36 28.63 -12.56
CA ALA A 810 48.55 28.65 -11.70
C ALA A 810 48.22 28.26 -10.24
N ARG A 811 47.04 28.66 -9.73
CA ARG A 811 46.58 28.28 -8.39
C ARG A 811 46.12 26.82 -8.31
N LEU A 812 45.51 26.29 -9.37
CA LEU A 812 44.99 24.92 -9.41
C LEU A 812 46.04 23.87 -9.75
N GLY A 813 47.10 24.27 -10.47
CA GLY A 813 48.08 23.36 -11.05
C GLY A 813 47.60 22.71 -12.36
N TYR A 814 48.51 22.58 -13.32
CA TYR A 814 48.24 21.89 -14.60
C TYR A 814 48.28 20.36 -14.44
N PRO A 815 47.50 19.59 -15.23
CA PRO A 815 46.60 20.05 -16.29
C PRO A 815 45.24 20.55 -15.77
N VAL A 816 44.68 21.54 -16.49
CA VAL A 816 43.37 22.15 -16.18
C VAL A 816 42.38 22.00 -17.34
N ALA A 817 41.11 22.20 -17.03
CA ALA A 817 40.03 22.35 -17.99
C ALA A 817 39.52 23.79 -17.99
N LEU A 818 39.19 24.30 -19.18
CA LEU A 818 38.46 25.56 -19.37
C LEU A 818 37.04 25.23 -19.83
N LYS A 819 36.02 25.70 -19.10
CA LYS A 819 34.61 25.44 -19.42
C LYS A 819 33.72 26.67 -19.29
N THR A 820 32.66 26.74 -20.09
CA THR A 820 31.58 27.74 -19.96
C THR A 820 30.57 27.35 -18.89
N THR A 821 30.02 28.32 -18.17
CA THR A 821 28.90 28.12 -17.22
C THR A 821 27.59 28.78 -17.68
N ALA A 822 27.56 29.27 -18.92
CA ALA A 822 26.41 29.94 -19.52
C ALA A 822 25.18 29.01 -19.59
N PRO A 823 23.99 29.43 -19.10
CA PRO A 823 22.82 28.55 -19.00
C PRO A 823 22.41 27.86 -20.31
N HIS A 824 22.56 28.53 -21.47
CA HIS A 824 22.17 28.01 -22.78
C HIS A 824 23.18 27.00 -23.39
N LEU A 825 24.39 26.90 -22.83
CA LEU A 825 25.42 25.93 -23.23
C LEU A 825 25.59 24.80 -22.20
N ARG A 826 24.88 24.86 -21.06
CA ARG A 826 24.87 23.78 -20.06
C ARG A 826 24.26 22.52 -20.66
N HIS A 827 24.86 21.37 -20.36
CA HIS A 827 24.43 20.05 -20.86
C HIS A 827 24.51 19.89 -22.39
N ARG A 828 25.30 20.74 -23.08
CA ARG A 828 25.56 20.66 -24.52
C ARG A 828 27.06 20.58 -24.83
N PRO A 829 27.76 19.52 -24.36
CA PRO A 829 29.19 19.35 -24.60
C PRO A 829 29.52 19.22 -26.09
N ASP A 830 28.55 18.83 -26.92
CA ASP A 830 28.61 18.77 -28.38
C ASP A 830 28.92 20.13 -29.04
N LEU A 831 28.59 21.24 -28.36
CA LEU A 831 28.82 22.59 -28.86
C LEU A 831 30.22 23.13 -28.52
N GLY A 832 31.11 22.30 -27.98
CA GLY A 832 32.50 22.69 -27.73
C GLY A 832 32.67 23.71 -26.60
N GLY A 833 31.77 23.76 -25.62
CA GLY A 833 31.88 24.65 -24.45
C GLY A 833 32.93 24.24 -23.41
N VAL A 834 33.65 23.12 -23.64
CA VAL A 834 34.65 22.56 -22.72
C VAL A 834 35.95 22.27 -23.48
N ARG A 835 37.08 22.64 -22.89
CA ARG A 835 38.44 22.33 -23.34
C ARG A 835 39.17 21.62 -22.21
N LEU A 836 39.60 20.38 -22.47
CA LEU A 836 40.22 19.49 -21.50
C LEU A 836 41.73 19.37 -21.74
N ASP A 837 42.45 18.80 -20.78
CA ASP A 837 43.88 18.48 -20.88
C ASP A 837 44.76 19.67 -21.30
N LEU A 838 44.46 20.87 -20.79
CA LEU A 838 45.32 22.03 -20.99
C LEU A 838 46.51 21.87 -20.05
N VAL A 839 47.67 21.55 -20.63
CA VAL A 839 48.89 21.17 -19.87
C VAL A 839 49.81 22.34 -19.53
N ASP A 840 49.62 23.49 -20.17
CA ASP A 840 50.44 24.68 -19.96
C ASP A 840 49.66 25.99 -20.26
N GLU A 841 50.28 27.12 -19.93
CA GLU A 841 49.71 28.46 -20.13
C GLU A 841 49.43 28.76 -21.61
N GLY A 842 50.32 28.33 -22.51
CA GLY A 842 50.16 28.58 -23.95
C GLY A 842 48.94 27.87 -24.52
N ALA A 843 48.70 26.62 -24.12
CA ALA A 843 47.51 25.86 -24.46
C ALA A 843 46.24 26.50 -23.90
N LEU A 844 46.26 26.98 -22.66
CA LEU A 844 45.13 27.66 -22.04
C LEU A 844 44.77 28.97 -22.75
N ARG A 845 45.76 29.80 -23.07
CA ARG A 845 45.54 31.07 -23.79
C ARG A 845 44.91 30.85 -25.17
N ARG A 846 45.41 29.85 -25.93
CA ARG A 846 44.82 29.47 -27.23
C ARG A 846 43.39 28.97 -27.07
N ALA A 847 43.18 28.04 -26.14
CA ALA A 847 41.85 27.48 -25.86
C ALA A 847 40.84 28.54 -25.42
N TYR A 848 41.27 29.56 -24.67
CA TYR A 848 40.42 30.67 -24.26
C TYR A 848 39.98 31.52 -25.45
N GLY A 849 40.92 31.90 -26.33
CA GLY A 849 40.61 32.64 -27.56
C GLY A 849 39.66 31.86 -28.47
N GLU A 850 39.96 30.58 -28.73
CA GLU A 850 39.09 29.72 -29.54
C GLU A 850 37.67 29.59 -28.96
N LEU A 851 37.54 29.47 -27.64
CA LEU A 851 36.25 29.37 -26.97
C LEU A 851 35.43 30.66 -27.15
N THR A 852 36.05 31.83 -26.96
CA THR A 852 35.36 33.12 -27.09
C THR A 852 35.04 33.47 -28.54
N ASP A 853 35.94 33.14 -29.47
CA ASP A 853 35.74 33.40 -30.90
C ASP A 853 34.59 32.56 -31.46
N LEU A 854 34.44 31.32 -30.99
CA LEU A 854 33.45 30.38 -31.49
C LEU A 854 32.07 30.55 -30.83
N LEU A 855 32.02 30.85 -29.52
CA LEU A 855 30.79 30.70 -28.73
C LEU A 855 30.24 32.01 -28.15
N GLY A 856 30.98 33.12 -28.23
CA GLY A 856 30.51 34.45 -27.80
C GLY A 856 31.41 35.13 -26.76
N THR A 857 30.94 36.25 -26.22
CA THR A 857 31.77 37.07 -25.34
C THR A 857 32.00 36.42 -23.96
N PRO A 858 33.11 36.71 -23.25
CA PRO A 858 33.35 36.18 -21.91
C PRO A 858 32.24 36.46 -20.90
N ALA A 859 31.55 37.60 -21.00
CA ALA A 859 30.43 37.95 -20.12
C ALA A 859 29.22 37.03 -20.32
N GLU A 860 28.96 36.62 -21.56
CA GLU A 860 27.90 35.67 -21.92
C GLU A 860 28.31 34.24 -21.54
N LEU A 861 29.56 33.85 -21.83
CA LEU A 861 30.10 32.51 -21.63
C LEU A 861 30.39 32.19 -20.16
N ARG A 862 30.69 33.19 -19.33
CA ARG A 862 31.07 33.02 -17.92
C ARG A 862 32.11 31.89 -17.73
N PRO A 863 33.31 32.00 -18.34
CA PRO A 863 34.30 30.94 -18.33
C PRO A 863 34.82 30.67 -16.91
N VAL A 864 35.13 29.40 -16.64
CA VAL A 864 35.74 28.94 -15.40
C VAL A 864 36.88 27.97 -15.71
N VAL A 865 37.93 28.02 -14.88
CA VAL A 865 39.05 27.08 -14.91
C VAL A 865 38.91 26.10 -13.75
N GLN A 866 39.09 24.80 -14.00
CA GLN A 866 38.97 23.73 -13.01
C GLN A 866 40.11 22.72 -13.18
N ALA A 867 40.63 22.16 -12.08
CA ALA A 867 41.66 21.11 -12.14
C ALA A 867 41.11 19.81 -12.76
N MET A 868 41.92 19.11 -13.58
CA MET A 868 41.53 17.84 -14.17
C MET A 868 41.32 16.76 -13.08
N ALA A 869 40.23 16.00 -13.19
CA ALA A 869 40.03 14.79 -12.40
C ALA A 869 40.89 13.63 -12.95
N PRO A 870 41.25 12.65 -12.10
CA PRO A 870 41.83 11.40 -12.58
C PRO A 870 40.90 10.73 -13.60
N ARG A 871 41.50 10.00 -14.56
CA ARG A 871 40.72 9.27 -15.56
C ARG A 871 39.83 8.23 -14.88
N GLY A 872 38.56 8.23 -15.26
CA GLY A 872 37.53 7.39 -14.66
C GLY A 872 36.29 7.28 -15.53
N VAL A 873 35.25 6.67 -14.98
CA VAL A 873 33.93 6.57 -15.60
C VAL A 873 33.08 7.77 -15.17
N ASP A 874 32.54 8.51 -16.12
CA ASP A 874 31.65 9.64 -15.83
C ASP A 874 30.27 9.13 -15.43
N THR A 875 29.82 9.53 -14.25
CA THR A 875 28.54 9.13 -13.67
C THR A 875 27.71 10.33 -13.27
N VAL A 876 26.42 10.11 -13.03
CA VAL A 876 25.48 11.11 -12.55
C VAL A 876 24.74 10.55 -11.34
N LEU A 877 24.66 11.35 -10.28
CA LEU A 877 23.90 11.04 -9.07
C LEU A 877 22.96 12.19 -8.77
N ARG A 878 21.66 11.90 -8.70
CA ARG A 878 20.63 12.90 -8.43
C ARG A 878 19.75 12.46 -7.28
N ALA A 879 19.27 13.41 -6.50
CA ALA A 879 18.20 13.22 -5.55
C ALA A 879 17.10 14.22 -5.86
N SER A 880 15.84 13.80 -5.78
CA SER A 880 14.71 14.72 -5.93
C SER A 880 13.56 14.30 -5.03
N ILE A 881 12.81 15.27 -4.54
CA ILE A 881 11.56 15.03 -3.83
C ILE A 881 10.43 15.07 -4.83
N ASP A 882 9.79 13.92 -5.02
CA ASP A 882 8.55 13.81 -5.76
C ASP A 882 7.36 13.73 -4.81
N ALA A 883 6.27 14.41 -5.17
CA ALA A 883 5.06 14.44 -4.36
C ALA A 883 4.39 13.07 -4.23
N SER A 884 4.66 12.14 -5.15
CA SER A 884 4.10 10.80 -5.17
C SER A 884 5.07 9.78 -4.54
N ALA A 885 6.34 9.77 -4.93
CA ALA A 885 7.30 8.76 -4.46
C ALA A 885 8.04 9.14 -3.17
N GLY A 886 8.09 10.42 -2.83
CA GLY A 886 8.98 10.94 -1.80
C GLY A 886 10.36 11.30 -2.33
N ALA A 887 11.35 11.30 -1.44
CA ALA A 887 12.75 11.50 -1.83
C ALA A 887 13.27 10.26 -2.57
N VAL A 888 13.71 10.47 -3.81
CA VAL A 888 14.20 9.42 -4.71
C VAL A 888 15.63 9.75 -5.12
N LEU A 889 16.54 8.81 -4.90
CA LEU A 889 17.89 8.80 -5.47
C LEU A 889 17.85 8.19 -6.86
N SER A 890 18.65 8.75 -7.77
CA SER A 890 18.77 8.32 -9.16
C SER A 890 20.24 8.25 -9.53
N PHE A 891 20.66 7.16 -10.17
CA PHE A 891 22.05 6.94 -10.58
C PHE A 891 22.11 6.44 -12.02
N GLY A 892 23.08 6.93 -12.78
CA GLY A 892 23.37 6.49 -14.15
C GLY A 892 24.79 6.86 -14.57
N LEU A 893 25.18 6.46 -15.77
CA LEU A 893 26.39 7.00 -16.40
C LEU A 893 26.05 8.35 -17.04
N SER A 894 27.00 9.30 -17.01
CA SER A 894 26.81 10.59 -17.67
C SER A 894 26.97 10.44 -19.19
N GLY A 895 26.27 11.29 -19.95
CA GLY A 895 26.38 11.38 -21.40
C GLY A 895 25.12 11.00 -22.17
N ALA A 896 25.02 11.54 -23.40
CA ALA A 896 23.82 11.44 -24.24
C ALA A 896 23.31 10.01 -24.52
N PRO A 897 24.17 8.98 -24.73
CA PRO A 897 23.67 7.62 -24.93
C PRO A 897 22.93 7.05 -23.72
N SER A 898 23.44 7.32 -22.51
CA SER A 898 22.81 6.86 -21.25
C SER A 898 21.47 7.53 -21.04
N GLU A 899 21.38 8.84 -21.31
CA GLU A 899 20.14 9.60 -21.27
C GLU A 899 19.12 9.11 -22.31
N LEU A 900 19.55 8.92 -23.56
CA LEU A 900 18.69 8.49 -24.67
C LEU A 900 18.11 7.08 -24.43
N LEU A 901 18.94 6.17 -23.88
CA LEU A 901 18.51 4.81 -23.59
C LEU A 901 17.75 4.71 -22.27
N GLY A 902 17.73 5.77 -21.45
CA GLY A 902 17.12 5.77 -20.12
C GLY A 902 17.80 4.79 -19.16
N ASP A 903 19.12 4.66 -19.23
CA ASP A 903 19.88 3.72 -18.39
C ASP A 903 20.16 4.27 -16.99
N THR A 904 19.07 4.52 -16.26
CA THR A 904 19.09 5.11 -14.92
C THR A 904 18.39 4.18 -13.93
N ALA A 905 18.98 4.04 -12.75
CA ALA A 905 18.42 3.30 -11.63
C ALA A 905 17.92 4.26 -10.55
N HIS A 906 16.98 3.79 -9.72
CA HIS A 906 16.39 4.60 -8.65
C HIS A 906 16.29 3.86 -7.31
N ARG A 907 16.32 4.59 -6.20
CA ARG A 907 16.07 4.09 -4.82
C ARG A 907 15.34 5.13 -3.99
N LEU A 908 14.57 4.68 -2.98
CA LEU A 908 13.98 5.59 -1.99
C LEU A 908 15.03 6.03 -0.96
N VAL A 909 14.81 7.20 -0.37
CA VAL A 909 15.53 7.71 0.80
C VAL A 909 14.72 7.43 2.07
N PRO A 910 15.35 7.04 3.19
CA PRO A 910 16.79 6.76 3.34
C PRO A 910 17.20 5.44 2.68
N ALA A 911 18.33 5.46 1.98
CA ALA A 911 18.93 4.29 1.35
C ALA A 911 19.77 3.50 2.37
N THR A 912 19.70 2.17 2.26
CA THR A 912 20.60 1.25 2.98
C THR A 912 21.92 1.04 2.24
N ASP A 913 22.92 0.50 2.94
CA ASP A 913 24.16 -0.03 2.35
C ASP A 913 23.91 -0.92 1.11
N ARG A 914 22.93 -1.81 1.22
CA ARG A 914 22.50 -2.69 0.14
C ARG A 914 21.81 -1.93 -0.98
N ASP A 915 20.98 -0.93 -0.67
CA ASP A 915 20.32 -0.11 -1.69
C ASP A 915 21.34 0.65 -2.53
N ALA A 916 22.39 1.21 -1.93
CA ALA A 916 23.48 1.89 -2.65
C ALA A 916 24.22 0.93 -3.60
N ALA A 917 24.61 -0.24 -3.07
CA ALA A 917 25.28 -1.28 -3.83
C ALA A 917 24.44 -1.78 -5.02
N GLU A 918 23.13 -1.98 -4.82
CA GLU A 918 22.23 -2.45 -5.86
C GLU A 918 21.84 -1.34 -6.85
N LEU A 919 21.76 -0.08 -6.41
CA LEU A 919 21.52 1.09 -7.28
C LEU A 919 22.56 1.13 -8.39
N ILE A 920 23.85 1.04 -8.01
CA ILE A 920 24.98 1.07 -8.95
C ILE A 920 25.01 -0.14 -9.88
N ARG A 921 24.70 -1.34 -9.36
CA ARG A 921 24.72 -2.59 -10.15
C ARG A 921 23.51 -2.74 -11.08
N SER A 922 22.45 -1.97 -10.89
CA SER A 922 21.18 -2.17 -11.60
C SER A 922 21.07 -1.46 -12.96
N ILE A 923 21.97 -0.54 -13.28
CA ILE A 923 22.05 0.05 -14.63
C ILE A 923 22.63 -0.97 -15.62
N ARG A 924 22.17 -0.96 -16.87
CA ARG A 924 22.63 -1.94 -17.89
C ARG A 924 24.11 -1.74 -18.23
N ALA A 925 24.58 -0.50 -18.16
CA ALA A 925 25.98 -0.13 -18.40
C ALA A 925 26.89 -0.34 -17.17
N ALA A 926 26.38 -0.92 -16.07
CA ALA A 926 27.16 -1.23 -14.86
C ALA A 926 28.47 -1.98 -15.14
N PRO A 927 28.57 -2.92 -16.11
CA PRO A 927 29.83 -3.60 -16.41
C PRO A 927 31.02 -2.66 -16.69
N LEU A 928 30.78 -1.43 -17.17
CA LEU A 928 31.84 -0.42 -17.36
C LEU A 928 32.53 -0.03 -16.05
N LEU A 929 31.81 -0.06 -14.92
CA LEU A 929 32.36 0.20 -13.59
C LEU A 929 33.17 -0.99 -13.04
N PHE A 930 32.94 -2.21 -13.57
CA PHE A 930 33.53 -3.45 -13.05
C PHE A 930 34.59 -4.07 -13.98
N GLY A 931 35.11 -3.32 -14.96
CA GLY A 931 36.24 -3.74 -15.80
C GLY A 931 35.90 -4.30 -17.19
N TRP A 932 34.82 -3.82 -17.81
CA TRP A 932 34.42 -4.23 -19.17
C TRP A 932 35.54 -4.08 -20.21
N ARG A 933 35.72 -5.10 -21.07
CA ARG A 933 36.77 -5.16 -22.11
C ARG A 933 38.20 -4.94 -21.59
N GLY A 934 38.48 -5.34 -20.35
CA GLY A 934 39.82 -5.27 -19.76
C GLY A 934 40.18 -3.90 -19.19
N SER A 935 39.21 -2.98 -19.04
CA SER A 935 39.42 -1.77 -18.25
C SER A 935 39.67 -2.11 -16.78
N SER A 936 40.39 -1.24 -16.06
CA SER A 936 40.51 -1.38 -14.61
C SER A 936 39.16 -1.07 -13.94
N PRO A 937 38.73 -1.86 -12.94
CA PRO A 937 37.51 -1.56 -12.18
C PRO A 937 37.58 -0.17 -11.54
N ALA A 938 36.46 0.53 -11.56
CA ALA A 938 36.30 1.81 -10.86
C ALA A 938 36.12 1.56 -9.36
N ASP A 939 36.40 2.58 -8.54
CA ASP A 939 36.22 2.53 -7.09
C ASP A 939 34.72 2.66 -6.73
N THR A 940 34.00 1.56 -6.85
CA THR A 940 32.56 1.54 -6.56
C THR A 940 32.26 1.69 -5.08
N ALA A 941 33.22 1.43 -4.19
CA ALA A 941 33.04 1.62 -2.75
C ALA A 941 32.93 3.12 -2.42
N ALA A 942 33.81 3.95 -2.98
CA ALA A 942 33.71 5.41 -2.85
C ALA A 942 32.38 5.94 -3.42
N LEU A 943 31.89 5.34 -4.51
CA LEU A 943 30.60 5.70 -5.10
C LEU A 943 29.40 5.28 -4.22
N GLU A 944 29.43 4.07 -3.65
CA GLU A 944 28.43 3.59 -2.68
C GLU A 944 28.36 4.55 -1.47
N GLU A 945 29.51 5.00 -0.97
CA GLU A 945 29.59 5.98 0.12
C GLU A 945 29.00 7.34 -0.26
N LEU A 946 29.31 7.86 -1.45
CA LEU A 946 28.71 9.11 -1.96
C LEU A 946 27.18 9.02 -2.04
N VAL A 947 26.65 7.90 -2.50
CA VAL A 947 25.19 7.66 -2.54
C VAL A 947 24.58 7.73 -1.14
N LEU A 948 25.23 7.13 -0.15
CA LEU A 948 24.76 7.15 1.24
C LEU A 948 24.82 8.56 1.85
N ARG A 949 25.89 9.34 1.57
CA ARG A 949 26.01 10.74 2.03
C ARG A 949 24.92 11.63 1.44
N VAL A 950 24.64 11.51 0.13
CA VAL A 950 23.53 12.25 -0.51
C VAL A 950 22.18 11.79 0.04
N SER A 951 22.01 10.48 0.29
CA SER A 951 20.81 9.96 0.94
C SER A 951 20.59 10.60 2.31
N ARG A 952 21.64 10.69 3.14
CA ARG A 952 21.59 11.24 4.49
C ARG A 952 21.23 12.73 4.46
N LEU A 953 21.90 13.53 3.62
CA LEU A 953 21.61 14.95 3.41
C LEU A 953 20.12 15.22 3.12
N VAL A 954 19.52 14.43 2.24
CA VAL A 954 18.12 14.61 1.82
C VAL A 954 17.13 14.08 2.86
N ASP A 955 17.50 13.07 3.64
CA ASP A 955 16.68 12.55 4.74
C ASP A 955 16.63 13.54 5.92
N ASP A 956 17.79 14.09 6.28
CA ASP A 956 17.97 15.03 7.39
C ASP A 956 17.32 16.39 7.09
N HIS A 957 17.35 16.82 5.83
CA HIS A 957 16.81 18.13 5.40
C HIS A 957 15.79 18.00 4.25
N PRO A 958 14.49 17.82 4.56
CA PRO A 958 13.40 17.79 3.57
C PRO A 958 13.26 19.06 2.73
N GLU A 959 13.85 20.16 3.19
CA GLU A 959 13.98 21.41 2.46
C GLU A 959 14.83 21.25 1.20
N VAL A 960 15.75 20.28 1.17
CA VAL A 960 16.57 19.93 0.02
C VAL A 960 15.73 19.15 -1.00
N VAL A 961 14.96 19.88 -1.80
CA VAL A 961 14.02 19.28 -2.77
C VAL A 961 14.69 18.68 -4.00
N SER A 962 15.93 19.07 -4.30
CA SER A 962 16.75 18.37 -5.30
C SER A 962 18.24 18.59 -5.12
N VAL A 963 19.01 17.53 -5.37
CA VAL A 963 20.47 17.51 -5.49
C VAL A 963 20.81 16.93 -6.86
N ASP A 964 21.72 17.55 -7.59
CA ASP A 964 22.19 17.08 -8.90
C ASP A 964 23.73 17.12 -8.89
N LEU A 965 24.37 15.95 -8.91
CA LEU A 965 25.82 15.81 -8.99
C LEU A 965 26.16 15.29 -10.39
N GLU A 966 26.66 16.19 -11.24
CA GLU A 966 26.99 15.87 -12.62
C GLU A 966 28.13 16.74 -13.19
N PRO A 967 29.18 16.13 -13.79
CA PRO A 967 29.52 14.71 -13.71
C PRO A 967 30.24 14.37 -12.38
N VAL A 968 30.10 13.12 -11.96
CA VAL A 968 30.93 12.49 -10.92
C VAL A 968 31.87 11.50 -11.61
N VAL A 969 33.16 11.81 -11.62
CA VAL A 969 34.19 10.97 -12.26
C VAL A 969 34.66 9.91 -11.27
N VAL A 970 34.40 8.64 -11.54
CA VAL A 970 34.79 7.52 -10.67
C VAL A 970 36.05 6.88 -11.23
N ALA A 971 37.19 7.15 -10.58
CA ALA A 971 38.50 6.64 -10.97
C ALA A 971 38.74 5.25 -10.37
N THR A 972 39.91 4.66 -10.62
CA THR A 972 40.32 3.38 -10.01
C THR A 972 40.59 3.48 -8.51
N ARG A 973 40.80 4.70 -8.00
CA ARG A 973 40.94 5.04 -6.58
C ARG A 973 40.24 6.37 -6.32
N GLY A 974 39.14 6.33 -5.58
CA GLY A 974 38.32 7.48 -5.28
C GLY A 974 37.50 8.03 -6.45
N LEU A 975 36.83 9.15 -6.20
CA LEU A 975 35.99 9.85 -7.16
C LEU A 975 36.20 11.36 -7.08
N ALA A 976 35.73 12.09 -8.10
CA ALA A 976 35.74 13.54 -8.12
C ALA A 976 34.38 14.09 -8.60
N VAL A 977 33.71 14.88 -7.76
CA VAL A 977 32.49 15.60 -8.13
C VAL A 977 32.86 16.90 -8.85
N LEU A 978 32.55 17.02 -10.14
CA LEU A 978 32.96 18.17 -10.96
C LEU A 978 31.91 19.29 -11.06
N GLY A 979 30.66 18.95 -10.78
CA GLY A 979 29.52 19.86 -10.80
C GLY A 979 28.47 19.43 -9.80
N ALA A 980 27.83 20.42 -9.17
CA ALA A 980 26.78 20.22 -8.21
C ALA A 980 25.72 21.33 -8.33
N GLY A 981 24.46 20.95 -8.26
CA GLY A 981 23.31 21.84 -8.13
C GLY A 981 22.42 21.41 -6.99
N ILE A 982 21.99 22.36 -6.17
CA ILE A 982 21.03 22.13 -5.09
C ILE A 982 19.89 23.13 -5.22
N ARG A 983 18.66 22.68 -4.96
CA ARG A 983 17.49 23.54 -4.84
C ARG A 983 16.86 23.33 -3.47
N LEU A 984 16.62 24.43 -2.77
CA LEU A 984 15.91 24.44 -1.49
C LEU A 984 14.48 24.91 -1.69
N ALA A 985 13.53 24.37 -0.94
CA ALA A 985 12.17 24.89 -0.85
C ALA A 985 11.63 24.63 0.56
N PRO A 986 10.53 25.28 0.98
CA PRO A 986 9.82 24.88 2.19
C PRO A 986 9.53 23.37 2.13
N PRO A 987 9.70 22.65 3.25
CA PRO A 987 9.51 21.22 3.25
C PRO A 987 8.04 20.93 2.89
N PRO A 988 7.77 19.98 1.98
CA PRO A 988 6.39 19.54 1.80
C PRO A 988 5.88 18.96 3.12
N ALA A 989 4.59 19.10 3.41
CA ALA A 989 4.00 18.50 4.60
C ALA A 989 4.39 17.00 4.65
N ARG A 990 5.08 16.58 5.72
CA ARG A 990 5.47 15.19 5.94
C ARG A 990 4.22 14.40 6.35
N ASP A 991 3.46 13.94 5.37
CA ASP A 991 2.20 13.20 5.57
C ASP A 991 2.38 11.85 6.30
N ASP A 992 3.61 11.35 6.43
CA ASP A 992 3.95 10.01 6.93
C ASP A 992 4.47 9.94 8.38
N LEU A 993 4.98 11.06 8.90
CA LEU A 993 5.36 11.26 10.31
C LEU A 993 4.32 12.08 11.09
N GLY A 994 3.31 12.57 10.38
CA GLY A 994 2.14 13.22 10.96
C GLY A 994 1.23 12.25 11.72
N PRO A 995 0.22 12.78 12.42
CA PRO A 995 -0.78 11.95 13.09
C PRO A 995 -1.57 11.12 12.07
N ARG A 996 -2.23 10.04 12.51
CA ARG A 996 -3.07 9.22 11.62
C ARG A 996 -4.18 10.09 11.05
N ARG A 997 -4.14 10.39 9.75
CA ARG A 997 -5.19 11.13 9.04
C ARG A 997 -5.64 10.32 7.83
N LEU A 998 -6.95 10.28 7.61
CA LEU A 998 -7.48 9.93 6.31
C LEU A 998 -7.20 11.09 5.34
N PRO A 999 -7.00 10.82 4.05
CA PRO A 999 -6.77 11.89 3.08
C PRO A 999 -7.88 12.96 3.15
N SER A 1000 -7.45 14.21 3.22
CA SER A 1000 -8.30 15.41 3.12
C SER A 1000 -8.60 15.71 1.65
N TYR A 1001 -9.76 16.31 1.39
CA TYR A 1001 -10.40 16.38 0.08
C TYR A 1001 -10.49 17.76 -0.55
#